data_AF-A0A3C0G7B8-F1
#
_entry.id   AF-A0A3C0G7B8-F1
#
_cell.length_a   1.000
_cell.length_b   1.000
_cell.length_c   1.000
_cell.angle_alpha   90.00
_cell.angle_beta   90.00
_cell.angle_gamma   90.00
#
_symmetry.space_group_name_H-M   'P 1'
#
loop_
_entity.id
_entity.type
_entity.pdbx_description
1 polymer ?
#
loop_
_entity_poly.entity_id
_entity_poly.type
_entity_poly.pdbx_seq_one_letter_code
_entity_poly.pdbx_strand_id
1 'polypeptide(L)'
;MFFTESIPLHKAKYILSLPDDIIREEMYDPEELQTFDSTWNTETYIKNIKNFCKRVIANNGTVKQTYKHSNRLLDCGRLFVKGFGIQSMQYRLRGFLCSDNYTDFDMVNAHPTILKWMAHEWFSNEQFGQLDKYIECRDKLLKSFKASKRDILVAMNSDKPTGNPNLLVSRLDIEFKRIQNLLWQSGKYEKFKNENVKNPKGSFLNTVLCILENEILQNAIGTVEASVLMFDGFMMGNDRIPDNIIELLDESSKEYGVRWLQKAHDNTIQLDEDLLADIDIEQHKDYETAKIEFEEKYFVIKNPLGFGEETSKGLIVRNRVDFSTLTEPDIYYKEGKKGVEERNLFKDWLKDKDRRQYDQIDFIPTLGTVPYGIYNTFKGFAFSGTCCPMPDAVKHFLNHINLLVNYEVPSFDYVVGYLAHMLQFSTELPEVALLFKSAQGVGKDLMVDFIQKILGHDMVYRTAKLDEIFDKFNGALKNKILLQLNEVQGSDGFAKKENLKDLITTKTLNINEKNLKPYTLTNYMRVIIFSNNLTPIEIPHDDRRYCVFKSGQKKSRPYYKNLVKLLHDDDAIESIANYLMTYDLNDFDIKERPETQAYKDMKEANVHPLYQYLYEEIVEEKYMDDWEGFKIHKKTKDIYIKPNEVQSCFKYFLENQQQTYIKHDYRTLKLLLADLGIYQKQMKFAGGSPTTYYFFPRNSADFEEMLKNKGFEPQEVEEL
;
A
#
# COMPACT_ATOMS: atom_id res chain seq x y z
N MET A 1 2.19 15.47 9.46
CA MET A 1 2.30 16.63 8.55
C MET A 1 3.64 17.32 8.78
N PHE A 2 4.19 18.03 7.79
CA PHE A 2 5.44 18.79 7.96
C PHE A 2 5.22 20.24 7.56
N PHE A 3 5.83 21.16 8.30
CA PHE A 3 5.81 22.60 8.02
C PHE A 3 7.21 23.19 8.21
N THR A 4 7.48 24.31 7.55
CA THR A 4 8.75 25.04 7.70
C THR A 4 8.49 26.30 8.52
N GLU A 5 9.00 26.30 9.75
CA GLU A 5 8.97 27.45 10.66
C GLU A 5 10.14 28.39 10.32
N SER A 6 9.92 29.69 10.33
CA SER A 6 10.90 30.71 9.97
C SER A 6 10.92 31.83 10.99
N ILE A 7 12.11 32.09 11.54
CA ILE A 7 12.33 33.12 12.55
C ILE A 7 13.43 34.06 12.06
N PRO A 8 13.28 35.39 12.22
CA PRO A 8 14.33 36.34 11.88
C PRO A 8 15.62 36.06 12.66
N LEU A 9 16.73 35.95 11.95
CA LEU A 9 18.04 35.58 12.53
C LEU A 9 18.47 36.50 13.66
N HIS A 10 18.23 37.81 13.52
CA HIS A 10 18.61 38.80 14.53
C HIS A 10 17.83 38.60 15.83
N LYS A 11 16.53 38.26 15.77
CA LYS A 11 15.73 37.93 16.96
C LYS A 11 16.17 36.63 17.61
N ALA A 12 16.50 35.61 16.82
CA ALA A 12 17.06 34.37 17.34
C ALA A 12 18.41 34.60 18.06
N LYS A 13 19.29 35.44 17.48
CA LYS A 13 20.56 35.84 18.09
C LYS A 13 20.36 36.61 19.40
N TYR A 14 19.41 37.54 19.42
CA TYR A 14 19.05 38.29 20.63
C TYR A 14 18.65 37.35 21.78
N ILE A 15 17.77 36.38 21.54
CA ILE A 15 17.40 35.41 22.58
C ILE A 15 18.61 34.61 23.11
N LEU A 16 19.62 34.35 22.26
CA LEU A 16 20.82 33.65 22.67
C LEU A 16 21.82 34.52 23.45
N SER A 17 21.82 35.84 23.25
CA SER A 17 22.67 36.76 24.01
C SER A 17 22.12 37.07 25.39
N LEU A 18 20.81 36.88 25.62
CA LEU A 18 20.19 37.12 26.91
C LEU A 18 20.58 36.09 27.98
N PRO A 19 20.91 36.53 29.21
CA PRO A 19 20.97 35.68 30.39
C PRO A 19 19.64 34.96 30.68
N ASP A 20 19.70 33.77 31.27
CA ASP A 20 18.50 32.94 31.55
C ASP A 20 17.52 33.62 32.53
N ASP A 21 18.02 34.43 33.46
CA ASP A 21 17.24 35.24 34.39
C ASP A 21 16.40 36.30 33.67
N ILE A 22 16.95 36.98 32.66
CA ILE A 22 16.19 37.96 31.85
C ILE A 22 15.06 37.27 31.08
N ILE A 23 15.35 36.13 30.44
CA ILE A 23 14.31 35.36 29.74
C ILE A 23 13.20 34.92 30.71
N ARG A 24 13.58 34.52 31.93
CA ARG A 24 12.63 34.11 32.98
C ARG A 24 11.72 35.26 33.43
N GLU A 25 12.27 36.46 33.59
CA GLU A 25 11.53 37.60 34.15
C GLU A 25 10.68 38.31 33.09
N GLU A 26 11.20 38.46 31.88
CA GLU A 26 10.56 39.29 30.85
C GLU A 26 9.73 38.49 29.84
N MET A 27 10.09 37.23 29.59
CA MET A 27 9.54 36.45 28.47
C MET A 27 8.71 35.23 28.89
N TYR A 28 8.79 34.80 30.15
CA TYR A 28 8.03 33.67 30.69
C TYR A 28 6.82 34.15 31.49
N ASP A 29 5.64 33.65 31.14
CA ASP A 29 4.39 33.90 31.86
C ASP A 29 4.03 32.67 32.72
N PRO A 30 4.11 32.75 34.07
CA PRO A 30 3.78 31.63 34.94
C PRO A 30 2.27 31.34 35.01
N GLU A 31 1.41 32.28 34.59
CA GLU A 31 -0.04 32.11 34.56
C GLU A 31 -0.53 31.50 33.24
N GLU A 32 0.29 31.55 32.17
CA GLU A 32 0.01 30.85 30.93
C GLU A 32 0.18 29.34 31.13
N LEU A 33 -0.95 28.64 31.25
CA LEU A 33 -0.99 27.19 31.26
C LEU A 33 -0.32 26.66 29.99
N GLN A 34 0.83 25.99 30.15
CA GLN A 34 1.40 25.21 29.04
C GLN A 34 0.37 24.14 28.65
N THR A 35 -0.04 24.20 27.39
CA THR A 35 -1.02 23.29 26.77
C THR A 35 -0.47 21.89 26.51
N PHE A 36 0.84 21.73 26.68
CA PHE A 36 1.52 20.44 26.77
C PHE A 36 1.32 19.88 28.18
N ASP A 37 1.03 18.59 28.30
CA ASP A 37 1.12 17.83 29.56
C ASP A 37 2.41 18.26 30.29
N SER A 38 2.24 19.06 31.35
CA SER A 38 3.11 19.45 32.46
C SER A 38 4.61 19.05 32.47
N THR A 39 5.35 19.13 31.36
CA THR A 39 6.67 18.48 31.28
C THR A 39 7.84 19.42 31.48
N TRP A 40 7.69 20.73 31.25
CA TRP A 40 8.82 21.65 31.35
C TRP A 40 8.65 22.61 32.51
N ASN A 41 9.51 22.44 33.52
CA ASN A 41 9.80 23.53 34.43
C ASN A 41 10.43 24.70 33.64
N THR A 42 10.44 25.89 34.26
CA THR A 42 10.91 27.12 33.62
C THR A 42 12.33 27.01 33.05
N GLU A 43 13.24 26.32 33.76
CA GLU A 43 14.62 26.08 33.30
C GLU A 43 14.66 25.23 32.03
N THR A 44 13.87 24.16 31.97
CA THR A 44 13.77 23.28 30.79
C THR A 44 13.17 24.03 29.61
N TYR A 45 12.17 24.88 29.86
CA TYR A 45 11.55 25.71 28.83
C TYR A 45 12.57 26.70 28.22
N ILE A 46 13.30 27.44 29.05
CA ILE A 46 14.36 28.38 28.60
C ILE A 46 15.45 27.65 27.81
N LYS A 47 15.91 26.50 28.31
CA LYS A 47 16.88 25.66 27.61
C LYS A 47 16.39 25.25 26.21
N ASN A 48 15.13 24.83 26.09
CA ASN A 48 14.56 24.43 24.82
C ASN A 48 14.39 25.60 23.85
N ILE A 49 14.03 26.80 24.34
CA ILE A 49 14.00 28.04 23.54
C ILE A 49 15.39 28.31 22.94
N LYS A 50 16.44 28.32 23.79
CA LYS A 50 17.81 28.56 23.32
C LYS A 50 18.25 27.51 22.29
N ASN A 51 17.95 26.23 22.53
CA ASN A 51 18.25 25.18 21.55
C ASN A 51 17.48 25.37 20.24
N PHE A 52 16.22 25.79 20.30
CA PHE A 52 15.44 26.13 19.10
C PHE A 52 16.08 27.30 18.33
N CYS A 53 16.46 28.39 19.00
CA CYS A 53 17.13 29.53 18.36
C CYS A 53 18.49 29.15 17.73
N LYS A 54 19.27 28.27 18.37
CA LYS A 54 20.50 27.72 17.78
C LYS A 54 20.21 26.97 16.47
N ARG A 55 19.17 26.14 16.43
CA ARG A 55 18.73 25.42 15.21
C ARG A 55 18.29 26.37 14.11
N VAL A 56 17.54 27.42 14.45
CA VAL A 56 17.12 28.47 13.50
C VAL A 56 18.36 29.10 12.84
N ILE A 57 19.35 29.49 13.64
CA ILE A 57 20.56 30.16 13.12
C ILE A 57 21.39 29.21 12.27
N ALA A 58 21.58 27.96 12.72
CA ALA A 58 22.30 26.93 11.97
C ALA A 58 21.65 26.61 10.60
N ASN A 59 20.35 26.84 10.47
CA ASN A 59 19.57 26.61 9.25
C ASN A 59 19.12 27.92 8.58
N ASN A 60 19.90 28.99 8.77
CA ASN A 60 19.73 30.28 8.10
C ASN A 60 18.31 30.86 8.21
N GLY A 61 17.69 30.76 9.40
CA GLY A 61 16.40 31.36 9.71
C GLY A 61 15.20 30.44 9.53
N THR A 62 15.40 29.17 9.17
CA THR A 62 14.30 28.22 8.92
C THR A 62 14.49 26.88 9.63
N VAL A 63 13.41 26.23 10.07
CA VAL A 63 13.45 24.91 10.71
C VAL A 63 12.25 24.10 10.24
N LYS A 64 12.52 22.91 9.67
CA LYS A 64 11.46 21.97 9.29
C LYS A 64 10.95 21.22 10.51
N GLN A 65 9.63 21.18 10.67
CA GLN A 65 8.96 20.64 11.85
C GLN A 65 7.93 19.60 11.47
N THR A 66 7.83 18.56 12.28
CA THR A 66 6.86 17.48 12.11
C THR A 66 5.73 17.63 13.11
N TYR A 67 4.49 17.53 12.65
CA TYR A 67 3.29 17.54 13.48
C TYR A 67 2.62 16.16 13.43
N LYS A 68 2.21 15.66 14.61
CA LYS A 68 1.57 14.35 14.79
C LYS A 68 0.36 14.46 15.71
N HIS A 69 -0.60 13.55 15.57
CA HIS A 69 -1.70 13.46 16.52
C HIS A 69 -1.20 12.96 17.89
N SER A 70 -2.04 13.17 18.92
CA SER A 70 -1.73 12.69 20.27
C SER A 70 -1.61 11.17 20.33
N ASN A 71 -0.87 10.63 21.30
CA ASN A 71 -0.77 9.17 21.48
C ASN A 71 -2.12 8.51 21.81
N ARG A 72 -3.12 9.29 22.24
CA ARG A 72 -4.49 8.80 22.55
C ARG A 72 -5.38 8.74 21.31
N LEU A 73 -5.17 9.64 20.35
CA LEU A 73 -5.94 9.77 19.13
C LEU A 73 -4.94 9.68 17.98
N LEU A 74 -4.67 8.49 17.47
CA LEU A 74 -3.52 8.26 16.57
C LEU A 74 -3.74 8.83 15.15
N ASP A 75 -5.00 8.94 14.73
CA ASP A 75 -5.44 9.24 13.37
C ASP A 75 -6.42 10.43 13.30
N CYS A 76 -6.67 11.12 14.42
CA CYS A 76 -7.67 12.19 14.49
C CYS A 76 -7.41 13.18 15.64
N GLY A 77 -8.18 14.26 15.68
CA GLY A 77 -8.03 15.32 16.68
C GLY A 77 -6.81 16.20 16.44
N ARG A 78 -6.44 17.00 17.44
CA ARG A 78 -5.38 18.01 17.33
C ARG A 78 -4.03 17.44 16.91
N LEU A 79 -3.32 18.23 16.11
CA LEU A 79 -1.93 18.01 15.73
C LEU A 79 -0.98 18.77 16.68
N PHE A 80 0.05 18.06 17.13
CA PHE A 80 1.08 18.58 18.03
C PHE A 80 2.45 18.53 17.35
N VAL A 81 3.23 19.60 17.49
CA VAL A 81 4.61 19.63 17.04
C VAL A 81 5.43 18.56 17.78
N LYS A 82 6.27 17.83 17.04
CA LYS A 82 7.17 16.82 17.58
C LYS A 82 8.39 17.51 18.19
N GLY A 83 8.51 17.48 19.52
CA GLY A 83 9.61 18.12 20.24
C GLY A 83 9.26 19.57 20.58
N PHE A 84 10.20 20.49 20.37
CA PHE A 84 10.01 21.93 20.61
C PHE A 84 9.93 22.70 19.29
N GLY A 85 8.88 23.49 19.11
CA GLY A 85 8.69 24.39 17.97
C GLY A 85 7.89 25.65 18.34
N ILE A 86 7.49 26.44 17.34
CA ILE A 86 6.71 27.68 17.57
C ILE A 86 5.42 27.39 18.35
N GLN A 87 4.72 26.29 18.05
CA GLN A 87 3.50 25.87 18.78
C GLN A 87 3.76 25.64 20.28
N SER A 88 5.00 25.31 20.67
CA SER A 88 5.39 25.06 22.07
C SER A 88 5.70 26.34 22.86
N MET A 89 5.84 27.48 22.19
CA MET A 89 6.22 28.75 22.83
C MET A 89 5.02 29.42 23.48
N GLN A 90 5.27 30.16 24.55
CA GLN A 90 4.33 31.06 25.23
C GLN A 90 4.04 32.32 24.40
N TYR A 91 2.88 32.96 24.62
CA TYR A 91 2.37 33.99 23.71
C TYR A 91 3.30 35.20 23.54
N ARG A 92 3.97 35.68 24.59
CA ARG A 92 4.88 36.84 24.51
C ARG A 92 6.09 36.55 23.65
N LEU A 93 6.80 35.46 23.96
CA LEU A 93 7.97 35.04 23.19
C LEU A 93 7.60 34.69 21.74
N ARG A 94 6.48 33.99 21.55
CA ARG A 94 5.97 33.66 20.22
C ARG A 94 5.66 34.92 19.43
N GLY A 95 4.99 35.91 20.05
CA GLY A 95 4.72 37.21 19.45
C GLY A 95 5.99 37.90 18.99
N PHE A 96 6.98 38.04 19.88
CA PHE A 96 8.29 38.62 19.57
C PHE A 96 8.97 37.94 18.38
N LEU A 97 9.09 36.61 18.39
CA LEU A 97 9.83 35.87 17.37
C LEU A 97 9.09 35.80 16.02
N CYS A 98 7.75 35.81 16.02
CA CYS A 98 6.93 35.54 14.84
C CYS A 98 6.41 36.80 14.14
N SER A 99 6.30 37.94 14.82
CA SER A 99 5.61 39.15 14.34
C SER A 99 6.02 39.63 12.96
N ASP A 100 7.28 39.41 12.57
CA ASP A 100 7.83 39.96 11.33
C ASP A 100 7.52 39.06 10.13
N ASN A 101 7.46 37.76 10.37
CA ASN A 101 7.31 36.74 9.33
C ASN A 101 5.88 36.25 9.20
N TYR A 102 5.08 36.35 10.27
CA TYR A 102 3.80 35.67 10.37
C TYR A 102 2.64 36.58 10.75
N THR A 103 1.46 36.13 10.33
CA THR A 103 0.16 36.63 10.80
C THR A 103 -0.63 35.45 11.37
N ASP A 104 -1.23 35.66 12.55
CA ASP A 104 -1.99 34.65 13.30
C ASP A 104 -3.49 34.68 12.94
N PHE A 105 -4.06 33.51 12.63
CA PHE A 105 -5.48 33.34 12.30
C PHE A 105 -6.11 32.33 13.26
N ASP A 106 -7.08 32.80 14.05
CA ASP A 106 -7.77 32.00 15.08
C ASP A 106 -9.26 31.85 14.75
N MET A 107 -9.81 30.69 15.09
CA MET A 107 -11.26 30.45 15.09
C MET A 107 -11.95 31.22 16.22
N VAL A 108 -13.00 31.96 15.86
CA VAL A 108 -13.79 32.75 16.81
C VAL A 108 -14.70 31.83 17.62
N ASN A 109 -14.37 31.67 18.91
CA ASN A 109 -15.21 30.94 19.88
C ASN A 109 -15.48 29.49 19.44
N ALA A 110 -14.46 28.82 18.88
CA ALA A 110 -14.52 27.51 18.23
C ALA A 110 -15.42 26.49 18.95
N HIS A 111 -15.01 25.98 20.10
CA HIS A 111 -15.72 24.89 20.79
C HIS A 111 -17.22 25.18 21.05
N PRO A 112 -17.64 26.33 21.63
CA PRO A 112 -19.08 26.62 21.77
C PRO A 112 -19.83 26.73 20.44
N THR A 113 -19.20 27.27 19.38
CA THR A 113 -19.83 27.38 18.05
C THR A 113 -20.01 26.00 17.42
N ILE A 114 -18.98 25.16 17.48
CA ILE A 114 -19.04 23.75 17.05
C ILE A 114 -20.10 22.99 17.85
N LEU A 115 -20.18 23.22 19.16
CA LEU A 115 -21.19 22.61 20.02
C LEU A 115 -22.62 22.99 19.58
N LYS A 116 -22.85 24.26 19.20
CA LYS A 116 -24.13 24.72 18.66
C LYS A 116 -24.47 23.97 17.37
N TRP A 117 -23.55 23.96 16.40
CA TRP A 117 -23.73 23.22 15.15
C TRP A 117 -24.07 21.74 15.41
N MET A 118 -23.24 21.08 16.22
CA MET A 118 -23.41 19.68 16.59
C MET A 118 -24.77 19.40 17.24
N ALA A 119 -25.22 20.31 18.12
CA ALA A 119 -26.48 20.16 18.82
C ALA A 119 -27.69 20.25 17.88
N HIS A 120 -27.68 21.20 16.93
CA HIS A 120 -28.74 21.37 15.94
C HIS A 120 -28.73 20.28 14.86
N GLU A 121 -27.55 19.88 14.41
CA GLU A 121 -27.40 18.89 13.34
C GLU A 121 -27.73 17.48 13.84
N TRP A 122 -27.27 17.10 15.03
CA TRP A 122 -27.44 15.72 15.52
C TRP A 122 -28.66 15.54 16.43
N PHE A 123 -29.18 16.63 17.01
CA PHE A 123 -30.32 16.58 17.94
C PHE A 123 -31.39 17.61 17.57
N SER A 124 -31.77 17.65 16.28
CA SER A 124 -32.71 18.62 15.69
C SER A 124 -34.11 18.69 16.33
N ASN A 125 -34.52 17.63 17.05
CA ASN A 125 -35.79 17.61 17.79
C ASN A 125 -35.72 18.32 19.16
N GLU A 126 -34.53 18.76 19.57
CA GLU A 126 -34.28 19.39 20.87
C GLU A 126 -34.07 20.91 20.73
N GLN A 127 -34.24 21.66 21.83
CA GLN A 127 -34.07 23.12 21.85
C GLN A 127 -32.91 23.53 22.77
N PHE A 128 -32.03 24.41 22.26
CA PHE A 128 -30.81 24.90 22.92
C PHE A 128 -30.73 26.44 22.92
N GLY A 129 -31.80 27.09 23.37
CA GLY A 129 -31.97 28.53 23.24
C GLY A 129 -31.01 29.38 24.09
N GLN A 130 -30.42 28.85 25.17
CA GLN A 130 -29.37 29.58 25.90
C GLN A 130 -28.05 29.56 25.13
N LEU A 131 -27.67 28.41 24.57
CA LEU A 131 -26.49 28.26 23.74
C LEU A 131 -26.59 29.16 22.49
N ASP A 132 -27.73 29.17 21.82
CA ASP A 132 -27.96 30.03 20.65
C ASP A 132 -27.74 31.51 20.97
N LYS A 133 -28.37 32.00 22.05
CA LYS A 133 -28.21 33.38 22.54
C LYS A 133 -26.77 33.69 22.94
N TYR A 134 -26.07 32.72 23.54
CA TYR A 134 -24.67 32.89 23.92
C TYR A 134 -23.77 33.08 22.70
N ILE A 135 -23.97 32.30 21.62
CA ILE A 135 -23.18 32.45 20.39
C ILE A 135 -23.48 33.80 19.72
N GLU A 136 -24.74 34.21 19.65
CA GLU A 136 -25.15 35.46 18.99
C GLU A 136 -24.71 36.72 19.74
N CYS A 137 -24.74 36.71 21.07
CA CYS A 137 -24.54 37.90 21.91
C CYS A 137 -23.40 37.74 22.94
N ARG A 138 -22.41 36.89 22.64
CA ARG A 138 -21.34 36.45 23.55
C ARG A 138 -20.74 37.57 24.40
N ASP A 139 -20.12 38.55 23.76
CA ASP A 139 -19.32 39.57 24.48
C ASP A 139 -20.21 40.48 25.35
N LYS A 140 -21.42 40.79 24.87
CA LYS A 140 -22.43 41.52 25.64
C LYS A 140 -22.86 40.73 26.87
N LEU A 141 -23.06 39.42 26.75
CA LEU A 141 -23.49 38.56 27.84
C LEU A 141 -22.37 38.37 28.87
N LEU A 142 -21.14 38.05 28.45
CA LEU A 142 -19.98 37.93 29.34
C LEU A 142 -19.79 39.21 30.17
N LYS A 143 -19.87 40.39 29.52
CA LYS A 143 -19.76 41.68 30.19
C LYS A 143 -20.93 41.96 31.14
N SER A 144 -22.17 41.75 30.70
CA SER A 144 -23.37 42.08 31.48
C SER A 144 -23.49 41.21 32.74
N PHE A 145 -23.16 39.92 32.61
CA PHE A 145 -23.21 38.97 33.71
C PHE A 145 -21.90 38.89 34.51
N LYS A 146 -20.86 39.65 34.12
CA LYS A 146 -19.51 39.57 34.71
C LYS A 146 -18.99 38.12 34.79
N ALA A 147 -19.24 37.34 33.73
CA ALA A 147 -18.80 35.96 33.62
C ALA A 147 -17.47 35.88 32.86
N SER A 148 -16.60 34.95 33.23
CA SER A 148 -15.35 34.73 32.49
C SER A 148 -15.54 33.68 31.38
N LYS A 149 -14.81 33.83 30.26
CA LYS A 149 -14.72 32.79 29.21
C LYS A 149 -14.31 31.44 29.81
N ARG A 150 -13.39 31.46 30.78
CA ARG A 150 -12.87 30.27 31.46
C ARG A 150 -13.97 29.52 32.19
N ASP A 151 -14.85 30.21 32.91
CA ASP A 151 -15.97 29.57 33.63
C ASP A 151 -16.93 28.84 32.70
N ILE A 152 -17.23 29.44 31.54
CA ILE A 152 -18.09 28.82 30.52
C ILE A 152 -17.45 27.54 29.99
N LEU A 153 -16.15 27.58 29.65
CA LEU A 153 -15.42 26.41 29.14
C LEU A 153 -15.30 25.30 30.20
N VAL A 154 -15.12 25.67 31.48
CA VAL A 154 -15.10 24.71 32.59
C VAL A 154 -16.45 24.03 32.75
N ALA A 155 -17.55 24.80 32.72
CA ALA A 155 -18.91 24.25 32.78
C ALA A 155 -19.19 23.29 31.62
N MET A 156 -18.85 23.69 30.39
CA MET A 156 -19.04 22.89 29.18
C MET A 156 -18.28 21.56 29.18
N ASN A 157 -17.06 21.53 29.72
CA ASN A 157 -16.21 20.34 29.72
C ASN A 157 -16.34 19.46 30.98
N SER A 158 -17.08 19.91 31.99
CA SER A 158 -17.37 19.12 33.20
C SER A 158 -18.62 18.26 33.00
N ASP A 159 -18.65 17.04 33.53
CA ASP A 159 -19.87 16.22 33.65
C ASP A 159 -20.76 16.71 34.79
N LYS A 160 -20.13 17.24 35.83
CA LYS A 160 -20.82 17.68 37.04
C LYS A 160 -21.45 19.04 36.79
N PRO A 161 -22.71 19.23 37.23
CA PRO A 161 -23.34 20.54 37.24
C PRO A 161 -22.43 21.57 37.91
N THR A 162 -22.35 22.76 37.32
CA THR A 162 -21.48 23.83 37.79
C THR A 162 -21.91 24.31 39.19
N GLY A 163 -20.93 24.48 40.08
CA GLY A 163 -21.13 25.15 41.37
C GLY A 163 -21.01 26.68 41.28
N ASN A 164 -20.73 27.22 40.08
CA ASN A 164 -20.55 28.66 39.89
C ASN A 164 -21.91 29.40 39.99
N PRO A 165 -22.07 30.37 40.92
CA PRO A 165 -23.34 31.06 41.13
C PRO A 165 -23.71 32.05 40.01
N ASN A 166 -22.81 32.27 39.03
CA ASN A 166 -23.09 33.18 37.92
C ASN A 166 -24.29 32.68 37.08
N LEU A 167 -25.28 33.56 36.88
CA LEU A 167 -26.54 33.20 36.23
C LEU A 167 -26.38 32.79 34.76
N LEU A 168 -25.42 33.37 34.03
CA LEU A 168 -25.14 32.98 32.65
C LEU A 168 -24.52 31.57 32.59
N VAL A 169 -23.51 31.33 33.44
CA VAL A 169 -22.78 30.05 33.50
C VAL A 169 -23.72 28.92 33.90
N SER A 170 -24.49 29.11 34.97
CA SER A 170 -25.44 28.10 35.48
C SER A 170 -26.57 27.78 34.49
N ARG A 171 -27.08 28.76 33.73
CA ARG A 171 -28.11 28.52 32.71
C ARG A 171 -27.57 27.77 31.49
N LEU A 172 -26.39 28.13 31.02
CA LEU A 172 -25.73 27.43 29.91
C LEU A 172 -25.36 26.00 30.29
N ASP A 173 -24.91 25.79 31.53
CA ASP A 173 -24.51 24.48 32.01
C ASP A 173 -25.63 23.43 31.92
N ILE A 174 -26.89 23.84 32.12
CA ILE A 174 -28.06 22.96 31.96
C ILE A 174 -28.12 22.38 30.54
N GLU A 175 -27.96 23.23 29.52
CA GLU A 175 -27.94 22.79 28.12
C GLU A 175 -26.67 22.00 27.80
N PHE A 176 -25.50 22.38 28.34
CA PHE A 176 -24.29 21.59 28.18
C PHE A 176 -24.45 20.16 28.70
N LYS A 177 -25.03 19.97 29.89
CA LYS A 177 -25.24 18.61 30.44
C LYS A 177 -26.24 17.82 29.61
N ARG A 178 -27.25 18.48 29.07
CA ARG A 178 -28.21 17.85 28.16
C ARG A 178 -27.52 17.37 26.88
N ILE A 179 -26.72 18.22 26.24
CA ILE A 179 -25.98 17.87 25.02
C ILE A 179 -24.99 16.73 25.30
N GLN A 180 -24.27 16.78 26.43
CA GLN A 180 -23.39 15.70 26.87
C GLN A 180 -24.13 14.36 27.00
N ASN A 181 -25.33 14.35 27.59
CA ASN A 181 -26.14 13.14 27.73
C ASN A 181 -26.63 12.60 26.37
N LEU A 182 -27.12 13.48 25.50
CA LEU A 182 -27.58 13.12 24.16
C LEU A 182 -26.43 12.54 23.32
N LEU A 183 -25.28 13.22 23.31
CA LEU A 183 -24.08 12.75 22.63
C LEU A 183 -23.64 11.38 23.18
N TRP A 184 -23.63 11.23 24.50
CA TRP A 184 -23.30 9.96 25.16
C TRP A 184 -24.26 8.83 24.78
N GLN A 185 -25.49 9.10 24.38
CA GLN A 185 -26.47 8.07 24.00
C GLN A 185 -26.59 7.86 22.48
N SER A 186 -25.97 8.72 21.67
CA SER A 186 -26.18 8.77 20.22
C SER A 186 -25.54 7.64 19.40
N GLY A 187 -24.59 6.90 19.97
CA GLY A 187 -23.76 5.92 19.23
C GLY A 187 -22.69 6.55 18.33
N LYS A 188 -22.70 7.87 18.13
CA LYS A 188 -21.66 8.59 17.37
C LYS A 188 -20.36 8.60 18.18
N TYR A 189 -19.22 8.43 17.51
CA TYR A 189 -17.88 8.45 18.13
C TYR A 189 -17.69 7.40 19.25
N GLU A 190 -18.46 6.30 19.24
CA GLU A 190 -18.50 5.28 20.30
C GLU A 190 -17.11 4.80 20.75
N LYS A 191 -16.18 4.64 19.79
CA LYS A 191 -14.80 4.20 20.04
C LYS A 191 -14.00 5.09 21.00
N PHE A 192 -14.44 6.33 21.24
CA PHE A 192 -13.77 7.27 22.14
C PHE A 192 -14.43 7.40 23.52
N LYS A 193 -15.55 6.71 23.77
CA LYS A 193 -16.15 6.68 25.10
C LYS A 193 -15.26 5.94 26.08
N ASN A 194 -15.14 6.48 27.28
CA ASN A 194 -14.40 5.85 28.36
C ASN A 194 -15.13 6.09 29.68
N GLU A 195 -15.68 5.04 30.26
CA GLU A 195 -16.40 5.09 31.55
C GLU A 195 -15.45 5.13 32.75
N ASN A 196 -14.18 4.72 32.57
CA ASN A 196 -13.21 4.56 33.65
C ASN A 196 -12.48 5.86 34.03
N VAL A 197 -12.92 7.02 33.53
CA VAL A 197 -12.34 8.33 33.86
C VAL A 197 -13.25 9.11 34.81
N LYS A 198 -12.68 10.07 35.54
CA LYS A 198 -13.42 10.89 36.54
C LYS A 198 -14.53 11.78 35.94
N ASN A 199 -14.45 12.07 34.64
CA ASN A 199 -15.27 13.04 33.91
C ASN A 199 -15.68 12.48 32.53
N PRO A 200 -16.39 11.34 32.48
CA PRO A 200 -16.55 10.55 31.25
C PRO A 200 -17.22 11.31 30.10
N LYS A 201 -18.35 11.96 30.32
CA LYS A 201 -19.16 12.62 29.28
C LYS A 201 -18.56 13.93 28.78
N GLY A 202 -17.99 14.72 29.67
CA GLY A 202 -17.31 15.98 29.42
C GLY A 202 -15.97 15.77 28.75
N SER A 203 -15.20 14.76 29.17
CA SER A 203 -13.98 14.35 28.44
C SER A 203 -14.32 13.76 27.07
N PHE A 204 -15.44 13.03 26.94
CA PHE A 204 -15.93 12.55 25.65
C PHE A 204 -16.34 13.71 24.73
N LEU A 205 -17.14 14.66 25.23
CA LEU A 205 -17.52 15.87 24.50
C LEU A 205 -16.28 16.64 24.04
N ASN A 206 -15.34 16.92 24.93
CA ASN A 206 -14.10 17.61 24.58
C ASN A 206 -13.31 16.87 23.49
N THR A 207 -13.30 15.54 23.53
CA THR A 207 -12.63 14.72 22.50
C THR A 207 -13.29 14.92 21.14
N VAL A 208 -14.63 14.87 21.06
CA VAL A 208 -15.38 15.10 19.82
C VAL A 208 -15.18 16.53 19.31
N LEU A 209 -15.24 17.52 20.20
CA LEU A 209 -15.00 18.93 19.83
C LEU A 209 -13.59 19.13 19.27
N CYS A 210 -12.55 18.54 19.86
CA CYS A 210 -11.19 18.61 19.32
C CYS A 210 -11.03 17.90 17.96
N ILE A 211 -11.83 16.87 17.67
CA ILE A 211 -11.83 16.19 16.36
C ILE A 211 -12.42 17.13 15.30
N LEU A 212 -13.60 17.69 15.57
CA LEU A 212 -14.27 18.62 14.67
C LEU A 212 -13.49 19.93 14.51
N GLU A 213 -12.90 20.46 15.58
CA GLU A 213 -12.02 21.64 15.53
C GLU A 213 -10.84 21.40 14.59
N ASN A 214 -10.21 20.22 14.67
CA ASN A 214 -9.11 19.89 13.77
C ASN A 214 -9.60 19.67 12.33
N GLU A 215 -10.79 19.12 12.12
CA GLU A 215 -11.40 18.98 10.79
C GLU A 215 -11.60 20.35 10.12
N ILE A 216 -12.15 21.32 10.87
CA ILE A 216 -12.29 22.71 10.41
C ILE A 216 -10.93 23.33 10.09
N LEU A 217 -9.93 23.11 10.97
CA LEU A 217 -8.57 23.57 10.73
C LEU A 217 -7.96 22.94 9.46
N GLN A 218 -8.17 21.63 9.23
CA GLN A 218 -7.70 20.96 8.02
C GLN A 218 -8.38 21.50 6.75
N ASN A 219 -9.68 21.78 6.80
CA ASN A 219 -10.40 22.41 5.69
C ASN A 219 -9.82 23.79 5.37
N ALA A 220 -9.58 24.61 6.40
CA ALA A 220 -8.99 25.94 6.25
C ALA A 220 -7.60 25.87 5.60
N ILE A 221 -6.68 25.07 6.14
CA ILE A 221 -5.32 24.93 5.58
C ILE A 221 -5.27 24.15 4.25
N GLY A 222 -6.38 23.50 3.86
CA GLY A 222 -6.54 22.95 2.52
C GLY A 222 -6.80 24.03 1.46
N THR A 223 -7.24 25.22 1.88
CA THR A 223 -7.50 26.37 1.01
C THR A 223 -6.37 27.41 1.00
N VAL A 224 -5.46 27.36 1.98
CA VAL A 224 -4.38 28.36 2.15
C VAL A 224 -3.06 27.72 2.61
N GLU A 225 -1.94 28.38 2.35
CA GLU A 225 -0.62 27.86 2.72
C GLU A 225 -0.25 28.21 4.17
N ALA A 226 -0.64 27.35 5.12
CA ALA A 226 -0.24 27.49 6.52
C ALA A 226 1.26 27.20 6.72
N SER A 227 1.90 27.94 7.63
CA SER A 227 3.31 27.77 8.01
C SER A 227 3.51 27.20 9.41
N VAL A 228 2.57 27.47 10.34
CA VAL A 228 2.60 26.95 11.71
C VAL A 228 1.19 26.56 12.12
N LEU A 229 0.99 25.35 12.64
CA LEU A 229 -0.31 24.95 13.17
C LEU A 229 -0.42 25.33 14.64
N MET A 230 -1.51 25.99 15.00
CA MET A 230 -1.95 26.22 16.37
C MET A 230 -3.15 25.29 16.67
N PHE A 231 -3.67 25.30 17.89
CA PHE A 231 -4.78 24.40 18.22
C PHE A 231 -6.09 24.84 17.57
N ASP A 232 -6.51 26.06 17.87
CA ASP A 232 -7.72 26.68 17.34
C ASP A 232 -7.42 27.62 16.16
N GLY A 233 -6.28 27.43 15.48
CA GLY A 233 -5.81 28.36 14.46
C GLY A 233 -4.53 27.93 13.75
N PHE A 234 -3.96 28.84 12.98
CA PHE A 234 -2.68 28.66 12.30
C PHE A 234 -2.04 30.01 11.97
N MET A 235 -0.75 30.01 11.67
CA MET A 235 -0.03 31.19 11.20
C MET A 235 0.36 31.05 9.72
N MET A 236 0.26 32.15 8.97
CA MET A 236 0.69 32.26 7.57
C MET A 236 1.83 33.23 7.41
N GLY A 237 2.71 32.97 6.45
CA GLY A 237 3.74 33.92 6.03
C GLY A 237 3.11 35.23 5.55
N ASN A 238 3.61 36.37 6.04
CA ASN A 238 3.09 37.70 5.72
C ASN A 238 3.09 38.00 4.21
N ASP A 239 4.00 37.38 3.46
CA ASP A 239 4.17 37.49 2.01
C ASP A 239 3.11 36.71 1.20
N ARG A 240 2.28 35.88 1.85
CA ARG A 240 1.39 34.90 1.19
C ARG A 240 -0.08 35.08 1.53
N ILE A 241 -0.44 36.15 2.22
CA ILE A 241 -1.81 36.39 2.66
C ILE A 241 -2.61 37.00 1.51
N PRO A 242 -3.65 36.32 0.99
CA PRO A 242 -4.52 36.90 -0.03
C PRO A 242 -5.40 38.00 0.57
N ASP A 243 -5.76 39.00 -0.24
CA ASP A 243 -6.57 40.15 0.19
C ASP A 243 -7.94 39.73 0.79
N ASN A 244 -8.51 38.61 0.31
CA ASN A 244 -9.79 38.07 0.75
C ASN A 244 -9.66 36.90 1.74
N ILE A 245 -8.55 36.81 2.49
CA ILE A 245 -8.25 35.68 3.38
C ILE A 245 -9.40 35.32 4.34
N ILE A 246 -9.99 36.31 5.02
CA ILE A 246 -11.06 36.04 5.99
C ILE A 246 -12.30 35.45 5.31
N GLU A 247 -12.66 35.91 4.10
CA GLU A 247 -13.79 35.37 3.35
C GLU A 247 -13.54 33.91 2.94
N LEU A 248 -12.32 33.59 2.51
CA LEU A 248 -11.92 32.21 2.16
C LEU A 248 -12.01 31.29 3.39
N LEU A 249 -11.49 31.74 4.53
CA LEU A 249 -11.49 30.96 5.77
C LEU A 249 -12.92 30.80 6.32
N ASP A 250 -13.74 31.85 6.30
CA ASP A 250 -15.15 31.76 6.70
C ASP A 250 -15.92 30.79 5.79
N GLU A 251 -15.69 30.80 4.47
CA GLU A 251 -16.33 29.84 3.55
C GLU A 251 -15.87 28.40 3.84
N SER A 252 -14.58 28.18 4.18
CA SER A 252 -14.04 26.84 4.51
C SER A 252 -14.68 26.20 5.75
N SER A 253 -15.32 27.01 6.61
CA SER A 253 -15.89 26.58 7.89
C SER A 253 -17.38 26.91 8.03
N LYS A 254 -18.01 27.31 6.91
CA LYS A 254 -19.40 27.76 6.82
C LYS A 254 -20.41 26.73 7.29
N GLU A 255 -20.17 25.45 7.01
CA GLU A 255 -21.00 24.34 7.48
C GLU A 255 -21.15 24.37 9.01
N TYR A 256 -20.06 24.65 9.71
CA TYR A 256 -19.98 24.66 11.18
C TYR A 256 -20.40 25.99 11.80
N GLY A 257 -20.59 27.03 10.97
CA GLY A 257 -20.85 28.40 11.42
C GLY A 257 -19.69 29.04 12.20
N VAL A 258 -18.48 28.45 12.13
CA VAL A 258 -17.27 29.04 12.71
C VAL A 258 -16.82 30.20 11.82
N ARG A 259 -16.34 31.26 12.46
CA ARG A 259 -15.74 32.41 11.78
C ARG A 259 -14.28 32.51 12.16
N TRP A 260 -13.49 33.15 11.31
CA TRP A 260 -12.06 33.36 11.50
C TRP A 260 -11.76 34.81 11.85
N LEU A 261 -10.69 35.01 12.60
CA LEU A 261 -10.20 36.31 12.99
C LEU A 261 -8.69 36.36 12.84
N GLN A 262 -8.21 37.42 12.18
CA GLN A 262 -6.80 37.79 12.24
C GLN A 262 -6.47 38.40 13.59
N LYS A 263 -5.44 37.88 14.26
CA LYS A 263 -5.03 38.30 15.59
C LYS A 263 -3.65 38.93 15.55
N ALA A 264 -3.51 40.05 16.24
CA ALA A 264 -2.22 40.72 16.36
C ALA A 264 -1.29 39.91 17.28
N HIS A 265 -0.02 39.84 16.89
CA HIS A 265 1.03 39.31 17.75
C HIS A 265 1.23 40.19 18.99
N ASP A 266 1.64 39.56 20.08
CA ASP A 266 2.09 40.28 21.26
C ASP A 266 3.44 40.96 20.96
N ASN A 267 3.51 42.26 21.24
CA ASN A 267 4.68 43.08 20.98
C ASN A 267 5.26 43.68 22.29
N THR A 268 5.04 43.03 23.45
CA THR A 268 5.51 43.58 24.72
C THR A 268 7.03 43.50 24.86
N ILE A 269 7.65 42.49 24.25
CA ILE A 269 9.11 42.33 24.23
C ILE A 269 9.67 43.23 23.12
N GLN A 270 10.64 44.06 23.47
CA GLN A 270 11.35 44.94 22.54
C GLN A 270 12.80 44.47 22.40
N LEU A 271 13.33 44.53 21.19
CA LEU A 271 14.72 44.16 20.93
C LEU A 271 15.62 45.32 21.35
N ASP A 272 16.61 45.01 22.18
CA ASP A 272 17.72 45.93 22.50
C ASP A 272 18.91 45.61 21.58
N GLU A 273 19.17 46.52 20.63
CA GLU A 273 20.23 46.34 19.63
C GLU A 273 21.63 46.29 20.26
N ASP A 274 21.84 46.90 21.42
CA ASP A 274 23.13 46.92 22.13
C ASP A 274 23.51 45.53 22.68
N LEU A 275 22.52 44.64 22.85
CA LEU A 275 22.70 43.26 23.31
C LEU A 275 22.90 42.26 22.14
N LEU A 276 22.83 42.70 20.88
CA LEU A 276 23.17 41.87 19.73
C LEU A 276 24.69 41.68 19.66
N ALA A 277 25.20 40.71 20.39
CA ALA A 277 26.56 40.24 20.18
C ALA A 277 26.70 39.64 18.76
N ASP A 278 27.87 39.81 18.14
CA ASP A 278 28.30 38.99 17.01
C ASP A 278 28.48 37.54 17.50
N ILE A 279 27.36 36.83 17.68
CA ILE A 279 27.39 35.40 17.94
C ILE A 279 27.74 34.75 16.60
N ASP A 280 29.04 34.48 16.44
CA ASP A 280 29.59 33.72 15.33
C ASP A 280 29.20 32.24 15.53
N ILE A 281 27.99 31.88 15.08
CA ILE A 281 27.49 30.49 15.10
C ILE A 281 27.93 29.84 13.78
N GLU A 282 29.21 29.92 13.45
CA GLU A 282 29.80 29.03 12.46
C GLU A 282 29.93 27.63 13.09
N GLN A 283 29.01 26.75 12.69
CA GLN A 283 29.10 25.28 12.67
C GLN A 283 29.40 24.53 13.98
N HIS A 284 28.56 24.69 15.00
CA HIS A 284 28.51 23.74 16.13
C HIS A 284 27.12 23.12 16.30
N LYS A 285 26.72 22.25 15.37
CA LYS A 285 25.49 21.44 15.51
C LYS A 285 25.63 20.50 16.71
N ASP A 286 24.68 20.57 17.64
CA ASP A 286 24.59 19.60 18.73
C ASP A 286 24.08 18.24 18.22
N TYR A 287 24.17 17.21 19.07
CA TYR A 287 23.79 15.84 18.70
C TYR A 287 22.34 15.74 18.19
N GLU A 288 21.39 16.40 18.86
CA GLU A 288 19.96 16.30 18.51
C GLU A 288 19.68 16.93 17.14
N THR A 289 20.34 18.06 16.84
CA THR A 289 20.21 18.74 15.56
C THR A 289 20.81 17.89 14.43
N ALA A 290 22.03 17.39 14.64
CA ALA A 290 22.71 16.55 13.67
C ALA A 290 21.95 15.22 13.44
N LYS A 291 21.39 14.62 14.50
CA LYS A 291 20.57 13.42 14.43
C LYS A 291 19.34 13.59 13.55
N ILE A 292 18.60 14.70 13.69
CA ILE A 292 17.37 14.94 12.91
C ILE A 292 17.68 14.92 11.42
N GLU A 293 18.68 15.69 10.97
CA GLU A 293 19.08 15.75 9.56
C GLU A 293 19.63 14.40 9.05
N PHE A 294 20.38 13.71 9.89
CA PHE A 294 20.93 12.39 9.58
C PHE A 294 19.81 11.36 9.37
N GLU A 295 18.78 11.38 10.23
CA GLU A 295 17.64 10.47 10.18
C GLU A 295 16.63 10.78 9.07
N GLU A 296 16.68 11.97 8.45
CA GLU A 296 15.90 12.22 7.24
C GLU A 296 16.33 11.28 6.10
N LYS A 297 17.63 10.96 6.04
CA LYS A 297 18.23 10.15 4.97
C LYS A 297 18.46 8.71 5.39
N TYR A 298 18.84 8.49 6.64
CA TYR A 298 19.38 7.22 7.09
C TYR A 298 18.56 6.56 8.20
N PHE A 299 18.56 5.22 8.21
CA PHE A 299 17.90 4.44 9.25
C PHE A 299 18.50 3.03 9.37
N VAL A 300 18.22 2.35 10.49
CA VAL A 300 18.62 0.95 10.69
C VAL A 300 17.51 -0.01 10.28
N ILE A 301 17.86 -1.10 9.62
CA ILE A 301 16.99 -2.25 9.37
C ILE A 301 17.51 -3.42 10.20
N LYS A 302 16.67 -4.08 10.99
CA LYS A 302 17.09 -5.24 11.81
C LYS A 302 17.12 -6.53 11.01
N ASN A 303 16.19 -6.73 10.08
CA ASN A 303 16.12 -7.92 9.22
C ASN A 303 15.85 -7.57 7.74
N PRO A 304 16.80 -7.80 6.81
CA PRO A 304 18.19 -8.18 7.09
C PRO A 304 18.94 -7.02 7.77
N LEU A 305 19.87 -7.33 8.67
CA LEU A 305 20.62 -6.28 9.38
C LEU A 305 21.41 -5.42 8.38
N GLY A 306 21.10 -4.13 8.34
CA GLY A 306 21.74 -3.17 7.45
C GLY A 306 21.35 -1.72 7.75
N PHE A 307 21.97 -0.80 7.02
CA PHE A 307 21.70 0.63 7.12
C PHE A 307 21.07 1.11 5.81
N GLY A 308 19.83 1.59 5.90
CA GLY A 308 19.06 2.09 4.78
C GLY A 308 19.37 3.56 4.51
N GLU A 309 19.52 3.90 3.24
CA GLU A 309 19.54 5.27 2.72
C GLU A 309 18.37 5.44 1.74
N GLU A 310 17.55 6.46 1.98
CA GLU A 310 16.55 6.89 1.00
C GLU A 310 17.19 7.80 -0.05
N THR A 311 17.18 7.35 -1.30
CA THR A 311 17.65 8.15 -2.44
C THR A 311 16.50 8.43 -3.40
N SER A 312 16.69 9.40 -4.31
CA SER A 312 15.75 9.64 -5.41
C SER A 312 15.56 8.44 -6.34
N LYS A 313 16.47 7.46 -6.31
CA LYS A 313 16.43 6.23 -7.11
C LYS A 313 15.92 5.01 -6.32
N GLY A 314 15.47 5.20 -5.08
CA GLY A 314 14.98 4.14 -4.21
C GLY A 314 15.86 3.88 -2.98
N LEU A 315 15.59 2.76 -2.30
CA LEU A 315 16.27 2.35 -1.08
C LEU A 315 17.61 1.65 -1.39
N ILE A 316 18.70 2.14 -0.80
CA ILE A 316 19.99 1.45 -0.80
C ILE A 316 20.27 0.93 0.62
N VAL A 317 20.57 -0.35 0.75
CA VAL A 317 20.95 -0.96 2.03
C VAL A 317 22.44 -1.28 2.01
N ARG A 318 23.18 -0.75 2.99
CA ARG A 318 24.63 -0.97 3.13
C ARG A 318 24.96 -1.78 4.38
N ASN A 319 26.09 -2.49 4.32
CA ASN A 319 26.69 -3.08 5.52
C ASN A 319 27.32 -1.98 6.39
N ARG A 320 27.73 -2.35 7.61
CA ARG A 320 28.29 -1.39 8.58
C ARG A 320 29.56 -0.70 8.08
N VAL A 321 30.44 -1.39 7.36
CA VAL A 321 31.75 -0.85 6.94
C VAL A 321 31.54 0.22 5.89
N ASP A 322 30.76 -0.09 4.86
CA ASP A 322 30.45 0.84 3.78
C ASP A 322 29.67 2.05 4.32
N PHE A 323 28.70 1.80 5.21
CA PHE A 323 27.91 2.86 5.81
C PHE A 323 28.75 3.76 6.72
N SER A 324 29.60 3.19 7.60
CA SER A 324 30.50 3.99 8.45
C SER A 324 31.45 4.86 7.63
N THR A 325 31.94 4.35 6.50
CA THR A 325 32.83 5.11 5.61
C THR A 325 32.09 6.26 4.94
N LEU A 326 30.84 6.01 4.50
CA LEU A 326 29.97 7.02 3.91
C LEU A 326 29.67 8.16 4.90
N THR A 327 29.38 7.80 6.16
CA THR A 327 28.94 8.76 7.20
C THR A 327 30.07 9.26 8.09
N GLU A 328 31.33 9.02 7.72
CA GLU A 328 32.47 9.54 8.46
C GLU A 328 32.47 11.09 8.53
N PRO A 329 32.07 11.83 7.46
CA PRO A 329 31.94 13.29 7.49
C PRO A 329 30.78 13.81 8.35
N ASP A 330 29.82 12.96 8.73
CA ASP A 330 28.69 13.37 9.57
C ASP A 330 29.15 13.49 11.04
N ILE A 331 29.34 14.73 11.50
CA ILE A 331 29.86 15.08 12.82
C ILE A 331 28.90 15.98 13.59
N TYR A 332 29.05 15.99 14.92
CA TYR A 332 28.39 16.92 15.82
C TYR A 332 29.37 17.41 16.89
N TYR A 333 29.02 18.50 17.56
CA TYR A 333 29.87 19.13 18.56
C TYR A 333 29.26 18.98 19.96
N LYS A 334 30.11 18.69 20.94
CA LYS A 334 29.71 18.50 22.33
C LYS A 334 30.65 19.24 23.27
N GLU A 335 30.11 19.91 24.28
CA GLU A 335 30.93 20.51 25.34
C GLU A 335 31.60 19.42 26.19
N GLY A 336 32.93 19.45 26.21
CA GLY A 336 33.79 18.63 27.05
C GLY A 336 34.49 19.45 28.14
N LYS A 337 35.26 18.78 29.00
CA LYS A 337 35.99 19.43 30.12
C LYS A 337 37.05 20.45 29.70
N LYS A 338 37.47 20.44 28.42
CA LYS A 338 38.52 21.29 27.86
C LYS A 338 38.03 22.17 26.69
N GLY A 339 36.72 22.31 26.51
CA GLY A 339 36.11 23.06 25.40
C GLY A 339 35.19 22.19 24.53
N VAL A 340 34.85 22.70 23.35
CA VAL A 340 33.99 22.01 22.38
C VAL A 340 34.78 20.88 21.70
N GLU A 341 34.26 19.66 21.76
CA GLU A 341 34.82 18.47 21.12
C GLU A 341 34.00 18.10 19.88
N GLU A 342 34.67 17.80 18.77
CA GLU A 342 34.08 17.18 17.59
C GLU A 342 33.87 15.68 17.83
N ARG A 343 32.70 15.17 17.44
CA ARG A 343 32.35 13.74 17.57
C ARG A 343 31.69 13.23 16.31
N ASN A 344 32.03 12.00 15.93
CA ASN A 344 31.38 11.31 14.83
C ASN A 344 29.94 10.94 15.22
N LEU A 345 28.98 11.38 14.40
CA LEU A 345 27.56 11.22 14.66
C LEU A 345 27.14 9.75 14.63
N PHE A 346 27.57 9.01 13.60
CA PHE A 346 27.18 7.60 13.43
C PHE A 346 27.55 6.72 14.62
N LYS A 347 28.76 6.89 15.18
CA LYS A 347 29.24 6.12 16.34
C LYS A 347 28.36 6.29 17.59
N ASP A 348 27.85 7.50 17.82
CA ASP A 348 26.98 7.79 18.96
C ASP A 348 25.50 7.49 18.64
N TRP A 349 25.05 7.74 17.41
CA TRP A 349 23.73 7.37 16.90
C TRP A 349 23.43 5.87 17.02
N LEU A 350 24.43 5.00 16.81
CA LEU A 350 24.27 3.56 17.02
C LEU A 350 23.89 3.17 18.46
N LYS A 351 24.25 4.00 19.45
CA LYS A 351 23.95 3.77 20.87
C LYS A 351 22.59 4.36 21.29
N ASP A 352 22.04 5.24 20.44
CA ASP A 352 20.76 5.89 20.67
C ASP A 352 19.61 4.89 20.51
N LYS A 353 18.73 4.84 21.52
CA LYS A 353 17.57 3.94 21.58
C LYS A 353 16.41 4.45 20.74
N ASP A 354 16.33 5.76 20.56
CA ASP A 354 15.28 6.46 19.83
C ASP A 354 15.71 6.77 18.39
N ARG A 355 16.74 6.07 17.90
CA ARG A 355 17.18 6.21 16.51
C ARG A 355 16.12 5.73 15.53
N ARG A 356 16.07 6.34 14.35
CA ARG A 356 15.22 5.87 13.24
C ARG A 356 15.62 4.45 12.85
N GLN A 357 14.71 3.50 13.06
CA GLN A 357 14.93 2.09 12.76
C GLN A 357 13.63 1.35 12.47
N TYR A 358 13.76 0.25 11.74
CA TYR A 358 12.68 -0.66 11.36
C TYR A 358 13.10 -2.09 11.66
N ASP A 359 12.14 -2.93 12.02
CA ASP A 359 12.34 -4.35 12.29
C ASP A 359 12.61 -5.11 10.98
N GLN A 360 11.89 -4.77 9.92
CA GLN A 360 12.00 -5.43 8.62
C GLN A 360 11.74 -4.48 7.45
N ILE A 361 12.30 -4.79 6.28
CA ILE A 361 11.89 -4.19 5.01
C ILE A 361 10.85 -5.08 4.34
N ASP A 362 9.79 -4.49 3.80
CA ASP A 362 8.84 -5.22 2.96
C ASP A 362 8.38 -4.36 1.77
N PHE A 363 7.77 -5.00 0.78
CA PHE A 363 7.10 -4.34 -0.33
C PHE A 363 5.60 -4.58 -0.20
N ILE A 364 4.88 -3.61 0.37
CA ILE A 364 3.44 -3.68 0.53
C ILE A 364 2.84 -2.61 -0.39
N PRO A 365 2.14 -2.99 -1.48
CA PRO A 365 1.73 -2.04 -2.53
C PRO A 365 0.53 -1.17 -2.13
N THR A 366 0.59 -0.56 -0.94
CA THR A 366 -0.39 0.37 -0.39
C THR A 366 0.31 1.62 0.13
N LEU A 367 -0.34 2.78 -0.07
CA LEU A 367 0.03 4.04 0.58
C LEU A 367 -0.71 4.23 1.92
N GLY A 368 -1.59 3.29 2.28
CA GLY A 368 -2.31 3.29 3.54
C GLY A 368 -1.49 2.78 4.72
N THR A 369 -2.17 2.20 5.70
CA THR A 369 -1.53 1.69 6.91
C THR A 369 -0.69 0.45 6.64
N VAL A 370 0.56 0.48 7.06
CA VAL A 370 1.49 -0.67 7.04
C VAL A 370 1.72 -1.19 8.47
N PRO A 371 2.05 -2.49 8.65
CA PRO A 371 2.32 -3.02 9.99
C PRO A 371 3.47 -2.28 10.71
N TYR A 372 3.35 -2.17 12.03
CA TYR A 372 4.37 -1.51 12.86
C TYR A 372 5.74 -2.16 12.68
N GLY A 373 6.79 -1.32 12.60
CA GLY A 373 8.16 -1.78 12.45
C GLY A 373 8.56 -2.18 11.03
N ILE A 374 7.65 -2.12 10.04
CA ILE A 374 7.98 -2.39 8.65
C ILE A 374 8.34 -1.09 7.93
N TYR A 375 9.50 -1.08 7.28
CA TYR A 375 9.80 -0.07 6.26
C TYR A 375 9.19 -0.52 4.93
N ASN A 376 8.12 0.15 4.51
CA ASN A 376 7.50 -0.13 3.23
C ASN A 376 8.30 0.50 2.08
N THR A 377 8.70 -0.35 1.13
CA THR A 377 9.48 0.06 -0.05
C THR A 377 8.61 0.53 -1.22
N PHE A 378 7.29 0.32 -1.17
CA PHE A 378 6.36 0.87 -2.14
C PHE A 378 6.21 2.38 -1.94
N LYS A 379 6.33 3.15 -3.02
CA LYS A 379 6.25 4.63 -3.01
C LYS A 379 5.05 5.18 -3.79
N GLY A 380 4.16 4.29 -4.23
CA GLY A 380 3.05 4.63 -5.11
C GLY A 380 3.27 4.09 -6.52
N PHE A 381 2.19 4.09 -7.30
CA PHE A 381 2.24 3.80 -8.72
C PHE A 381 2.75 5.01 -9.51
N ALA A 382 3.13 4.79 -10.77
CA ALA A 382 3.59 5.89 -11.64
C ALA A 382 2.44 6.80 -12.10
N PHE A 383 1.21 6.30 -12.14
CA PHE A 383 0.04 7.13 -12.41
C PHE A 383 -0.26 8.07 -11.22
N SER A 384 -0.59 9.31 -11.53
CA SER A 384 -0.80 10.43 -10.60
C SER A 384 -2.27 10.64 -10.25
N GLY A 385 -3.21 10.15 -11.08
CA GLY A 385 -4.65 10.33 -10.89
C GLY A 385 -5.19 11.70 -11.34
N THR A 386 -4.34 12.56 -11.94
CA THR A 386 -4.70 13.88 -12.47
C THR A 386 -4.47 13.94 -13.98
N CYS A 387 -5.53 14.03 -14.79
CA CYS A 387 -5.40 14.13 -16.25
C CYS A 387 -6.60 14.79 -16.92
N CYS A 388 -6.43 15.20 -18.18
CA CYS A 388 -7.56 15.45 -19.07
C CYS A 388 -8.12 14.10 -19.55
N PRO A 389 -9.40 13.76 -19.27
CA PRO A 389 -9.95 12.47 -19.68
C PRO A 389 -9.86 12.24 -21.20
N MET A 390 -9.32 11.09 -21.60
CA MET A 390 -9.22 10.62 -22.98
C MET A 390 -9.99 9.31 -23.19
N PRO A 391 -11.34 9.35 -23.37
CA PRO A 391 -12.16 8.16 -23.57
C PRO A 391 -11.72 7.29 -24.76
N ASP A 392 -11.20 7.92 -25.82
CA ASP A 392 -10.70 7.18 -26.99
C ASP A 392 -9.48 6.31 -26.66
N ALA A 393 -8.60 6.75 -25.76
CA ALA A 393 -7.46 5.96 -25.32
C ALA A 393 -7.92 4.68 -24.60
N VAL A 394 -8.88 4.82 -23.68
CA VAL A 394 -9.52 3.71 -22.97
C VAL A 394 -10.16 2.75 -23.97
N LYS A 395 -10.94 3.26 -24.93
CA LYS A 395 -11.56 2.45 -25.98
C LYS A 395 -10.55 1.68 -26.81
N HIS A 396 -9.44 2.30 -27.22
CA HIS A 396 -8.39 1.63 -27.98
C HIS A 396 -7.68 0.54 -27.17
N PHE A 397 -7.42 0.80 -25.89
CA PHE A 397 -6.86 -0.17 -24.96
C PHE A 397 -7.79 -1.39 -24.79
N LEU A 398 -9.07 -1.16 -24.48
CA LEU A 398 -10.07 -2.24 -24.32
C LEU A 398 -10.27 -3.04 -25.61
N ASN A 399 -10.30 -2.38 -26.77
CA ASN A 399 -10.33 -3.07 -28.07
C ASN A 399 -9.09 -3.96 -28.28
N HIS A 400 -7.94 -3.54 -27.75
CA HIS A 400 -6.74 -4.35 -27.81
C HIS A 400 -6.82 -5.57 -26.89
N ILE A 401 -7.36 -5.42 -25.67
CA ILE A 401 -7.62 -6.57 -24.79
C ILE A 401 -8.58 -7.55 -25.46
N ASN A 402 -9.68 -7.07 -26.05
CA ASN A 402 -10.62 -7.89 -26.83
C ASN A 402 -9.93 -8.68 -27.93
N LEU A 403 -9.00 -8.07 -28.67
CA LEU A 403 -8.19 -8.78 -29.65
C LEU A 403 -7.33 -9.90 -29.02
N LEU A 404 -6.73 -9.66 -27.86
CA LEU A 404 -5.85 -10.62 -27.17
C LEU A 404 -6.61 -11.86 -26.65
N VAL A 405 -7.93 -11.75 -26.45
CA VAL A 405 -8.81 -12.85 -26.05
C VAL A 405 -9.73 -13.32 -27.18
N ASN A 406 -9.43 -12.93 -28.43
CA ASN A 406 -10.20 -13.31 -29.61
C ASN A 406 -11.71 -12.96 -29.53
N TYR A 407 -12.03 -11.83 -28.90
CA TYR A 407 -13.38 -11.29 -28.78
C TYR A 407 -14.36 -12.19 -28.00
N GLU A 408 -13.85 -13.10 -27.18
CA GLU A 408 -14.66 -13.88 -26.24
C GLU A 408 -15.02 -13.00 -25.03
N VAL A 409 -16.31 -12.67 -24.88
CA VAL A 409 -16.81 -11.73 -23.87
C VAL A 409 -16.43 -12.14 -22.44
N PRO A 410 -16.67 -13.39 -21.98
CA PRO A 410 -16.25 -13.81 -20.63
C PRO A 410 -14.74 -13.66 -20.39
N SER A 411 -13.93 -13.94 -21.42
CA SER A 411 -12.47 -13.78 -21.35
C SER A 411 -12.06 -12.31 -21.30
N PHE A 412 -12.75 -11.43 -22.02
CA PHE A 412 -12.50 -9.99 -22.00
C PHE A 412 -12.80 -9.41 -20.62
N ASP A 413 -14.00 -9.67 -20.10
CA ASP A 413 -14.43 -9.18 -18.80
C ASP A 413 -13.48 -9.67 -17.70
N TYR A 414 -13.08 -10.93 -17.75
CA TYR A 414 -12.13 -11.49 -16.80
C TYR A 414 -10.75 -10.83 -16.87
N VAL A 415 -10.19 -10.59 -18.07
CA VAL A 415 -8.87 -9.92 -18.19
C VAL A 415 -8.94 -8.47 -17.72
N VAL A 416 -10.00 -7.73 -18.04
CA VAL A 416 -10.17 -6.35 -17.57
C VAL A 416 -10.33 -6.32 -16.05
N GLY A 417 -11.18 -7.19 -15.48
CA GLY A 417 -11.33 -7.34 -14.04
C GLY A 417 -10.03 -7.72 -13.34
N TYR A 418 -9.23 -8.62 -13.94
CA TYR A 418 -7.92 -9.02 -13.42
C TYR A 418 -6.92 -7.84 -13.36
N LEU A 419 -6.93 -6.98 -14.38
CA LEU A 419 -6.10 -5.78 -14.44
C LEU A 419 -6.60 -4.68 -13.49
N ALA A 420 -7.92 -4.51 -13.35
CA ALA A 420 -8.51 -3.60 -12.37
C ALA A 420 -8.18 -4.03 -10.94
N HIS A 421 -8.35 -5.32 -10.63
CA HIS A 421 -8.01 -5.90 -9.33
C HIS A 421 -6.52 -5.74 -8.99
N MET A 422 -5.62 -5.76 -9.98
CA MET A 422 -4.18 -5.51 -9.77
C MET A 422 -3.91 -4.13 -9.17
N LEU A 423 -4.72 -3.12 -9.51
CA LEU A 423 -4.57 -1.75 -9.02
C LEU A 423 -5.40 -1.50 -7.76
N GLN A 424 -6.67 -1.92 -7.74
CA GLN A 424 -7.60 -1.67 -6.64
C GLN A 424 -7.30 -2.52 -5.40
N PHE A 425 -6.91 -3.79 -5.60
CA PHE A 425 -6.60 -4.76 -4.55
C PHE A 425 -5.16 -5.27 -4.70
N SER A 426 -4.22 -4.32 -4.81
CA SER A 426 -2.79 -4.58 -5.02
C SER A 426 -2.14 -5.42 -3.92
N THR A 427 -2.69 -5.39 -2.69
CA THR A 427 -2.24 -6.20 -1.54
C THR A 427 -2.82 -7.62 -1.52
N GLU A 428 -3.49 -8.05 -2.59
CA GLU A 428 -4.06 -9.39 -2.70
C GLU A 428 -3.38 -10.19 -3.81
N LEU A 429 -2.87 -11.36 -3.43
CA LEU A 429 -2.29 -12.32 -4.36
C LEU A 429 -3.43 -13.04 -5.10
N PRO A 430 -3.48 -12.99 -6.45
CA PRO A 430 -4.61 -13.54 -7.21
C PRO A 430 -4.64 -15.08 -7.18
N GLU A 431 -3.51 -15.74 -6.91
CA GLU A 431 -3.34 -17.20 -7.01
C GLU A 431 -3.66 -17.79 -8.40
N VAL A 432 -3.82 -16.93 -9.41
CA VAL A 432 -4.11 -17.28 -10.81
C VAL A 432 -3.17 -16.51 -11.74
N ALA A 433 -2.60 -17.20 -12.73
CA ALA A 433 -1.79 -16.66 -13.81
C ALA A 433 -2.58 -16.59 -15.12
N LEU A 434 -2.30 -15.59 -15.94
CA LEU A 434 -2.87 -15.46 -17.28
C LEU A 434 -1.91 -16.05 -18.30
N LEU A 435 -2.40 -16.92 -19.19
CA LEU A 435 -1.60 -17.52 -20.26
C LEU A 435 -2.19 -17.15 -21.62
N PHE A 436 -1.45 -16.41 -22.44
CA PHE A 436 -1.86 -16.04 -23.79
C PHE A 436 -1.09 -16.83 -24.84
N LYS A 437 -1.83 -17.66 -25.57
CA LYS A 437 -1.38 -18.39 -26.75
C LYS A 437 -1.66 -17.57 -28.00
N SER A 438 -0.60 -17.19 -28.73
CA SER A 438 -0.78 -16.47 -29.99
C SER A 438 0.43 -16.61 -30.90
N ALA A 439 0.23 -16.35 -32.19
CA ALA A 439 1.33 -16.03 -33.10
C ALA A 439 2.06 -14.76 -32.65
N GLN A 440 3.33 -14.62 -33.07
CA GLN A 440 4.10 -13.41 -32.79
C GLN A 440 3.48 -12.17 -33.46
N GLY A 441 3.59 -11.02 -32.78
CA GLY A 441 3.18 -9.73 -33.34
C GLY A 441 1.70 -9.39 -33.22
N VAL A 442 0.91 -10.11 -32.42
CA VAL A 442 -0.49 -9.75 -32.11
C VAL A 442 -0.58 -8.56 -31.13
N GLY A 443 0.50 -8.28 -30.38
CA GLY A 443 0.60 -7.14 -29.45
C GLY A 443 0.56 -7.51 -27.97
N LYS A 444 0.86 -8.76 -27.59
CA LYS A 444 0.87 -9.23 -26.19
C LYS A 444 1.74 -8.35 -25.28
N ASP A 445 2.95 -8.00 -25.74
CA ASP A 445 3.85 -7.11 -25.00
C ASP A 445 3.28 -5.71 -24.79
N LEU A 446 2.48 -5.22 -25.74
CA LEU A 446 1.94 -3.86 -25.71
C LEU A 446 0.95 -3.67 -24.57
N MET A 447 0.13 -4.68 -24.25
CA MET A 447 -0.69 -4.68 -23.04
C MET A 447 0.18 -4.51 -21.80
N VAL A 448 1.27 -5.27 -21.68
CA VAL A 448 2.17 -5.16 -20.52
C VAL A 448 2.91 -3.82 -20.52
N ASP A 449 3.21 -3.23 -21.67
CA ASP A 449 3.81 -1.90 -21.76
C ASP A 449 2.89 -0.82 -21.16
N PHE A 450 1.59 -0.86 -21.47
CA PHE A 450 0.59 0.03 -20.84
C PHE A 450 0.55 -0.17 -19.32
N ILE A 451 0.46 -1.43 -18.87
CA ILE A 451 0.43 -1.74 -17.43
C ILE A 451 1.74 -1.32 -16.74
N GLN A 452 2.89 -1.47 -17.40
CA GLN A 452 4.18 -1.04 -16.86
C GLN A 452 4.27 0.48 -16.73
N LYS A 453 3.67 1.24 -17.66
CA LYS A 453 3.55 2.70 -17.54
C LYS A 453 2.67 3.12 -16.37
N ILE A 454 1.57 2.39 -16.11
CA ILE A 454 0.65 2.65 -14.99
C ILE A 454 1.31 2.31 -13.66
N LEU A 455 1.83 1.08 -13.53
CA LEU A 455 2.46 0.61 -12.29
C LEU A 455 3.74 1.39 -11.99
N GLY A 456 4.58 1.59 -12.99
CA GLY A 456 5.95 2.06 -12.86
C GLY A 456 6.94 0.97 -13.26
N HIS A 457 8.03 1.40 -13.90
CA HIS A 457 8.98 0.50 -14.55
C HIS A 457 9.56 -0.55 -13.59
N ASP A 458 9.86 -0.16 -12.35
CA ASP A 458 10.56 -1.00 -11.37
C ASP A 458 9.69 -2.11 -10.76
N MET A 459 8.36 -2.04 -10.93
CA MET A 459 7.39 -3.01 -10.41
C MET A 459 7.05 -4.13 -11.39
N VAL A 460 7.56 -4.05 -12.63
CA VAL A 460 7.35 -5.07 -13.66
C VAL A 460 8.68 -5.74 -13.98
N TYR A 461 8.70 -7.08 -13.92
CA TYR A 461 9.84 -7.87 -14.39
C TYR A 461 9.44 -8.71 -15.59
N ARG A 462 10.27 -8.70 -16.62
CA ARG A 462 10.00 -9.38 -17.90
C ARG A 462 11.20 -10.23 -18.23
N THR A 463 11.01 -11.52 -18.42
CA THR A 463 12.11 -12.43 -18.77
C THR A 463 11.63 -13.59 -19.62
N ALA A 464 12.53 -14.11 -20.46
CA ALA A 464 12.34 -15.38 -21.15
C ALA A 464 13.08 -16.55 -20.46
N LYS A 465 13.93 -16.26 -19.47
CA LYS A 465 14.79 -17.24 -18.83
C LYS A 465 14.27 -17.54 -17.42
N LEU A 466 13.70 -18.72 -17.24
CA LEU A 466 13.22 -19.17 -15.93
C LEU A 466 14.36 -19.31 -14.89
N ASP A 467 15.61 -19.46 -15.32
CA ASP A 467 16.77 -19.42 -14.41
C ASP A 467 16.90 -18.08 -13.67
N GLU A 468 16.56 -16.95 -14.28
CA GLU A 468 16.67 -15.64 -13.61
C GLU A 468 15.70 -15.48 -12.42
N ILE A 469 14.68 -16.35 -12.36
CA ILE A 469 13.64 -16.36 -11.33
C ILE A 469 13.94 -17.41 -10.26
N PHE A 470 14.36 -18.61 -10.68
CA PHE A 470 14.48 -19.78 -9.81
C PHE A 470 15.91 -20.17 -9.44
N ASP A 471 16.93 -19.51 -9.99
CA ASP A 471 18.31 -19.73 -9.57
C ASP A 471 18.60 -19.10 -8.19
N LYS A 472 19.78 -19.38 -7.63
CA LYS A 472 20.19 -18.99 -6.29
C LYS A 472 20.09 -17.49 -6.01
N PHE A 473 20.23 -16.63 -7.03
CA PHE A 473 20.12 -15.18 -6.90
C PHE A 473 18.89 -14.66 -7.65
N ASN A 474 17.84 -14.37 -6.90
CA ASN A 474 16.52 -13.98 -7.44
C ASN A 474 16.14 -12.53 -7.09
N GLY A 475 17.13 -11.66 -6.89
CA GLY A 475 16.93 -10.24 -6.57
C GLY A 475 16.07 -9.48 -7.59
N ALA A 476 15.93 -9.99 -8.82
CA ALA A 476 15.05 -9.41 -9.83
C ALA A 476 13.55 -9.44 -9.45
N LEU A 477 13.14 -10.39 -8.60
CA LEU A 477 11.75 -10.51 -8.11
C LEU A 477 11.42 -9.55 -6.98
N LYS A 478 12.42 -8.85 -6.43
CA LYS A 478 12.23 -7.84 -5.38
C LYS A 478 11.30 -6.74 -5.86
N ASN A 479 10.33 -6.39 -5.01
CA ASN A 479 9.42 -5.26 -5.19
C ASN A 479 8.65 -5.27 -6.52
N LYS A 480 8.18 -6.46 -6.94
CA LYS A 480 7.43 -6.63 -8.19
C LYS A 480 5.96 -6.92 -7.93
N ILE A 481 5.11 -6.33 -8.77
CA ILE A 481 3.66 -6.59 -8.84
C ILE A 481 3.34 -7.45 -10.06
N LEU A 482 4.10 -7.31 -11.14
CA LEU A 482 3.86 -8.07 -12.37
C LEU A 482 5.13 -8.77 -12.84
N LEU A 483 4.99 -10.05 -13.13
CA LEU A 483 5.98 -10.88 -13.81
C LEU A 483 5.43 -11.31 -15.17
N GLN A 484 6.13 -10.91 -16.22
CA GLN A 484 5.89 -11.40 -17.57
C GLN A 484 6.92 -12.47 -17.94
N LEU A 485 6.42 -13.64 -18.31
CA LEU A 485 7.21 -14.74 -18.85
C LEU A 485 7.00 -14.83 -20.36
N ASN A 486 8.08 -14.61 -21.12
CA ASN A 486 8.09 -14.74 -22.57
C ASN A 486 8.64 -16.10 -22.98
N GLU A 487 7.99 -16.72 -23.97
CA GLU A 487 8.56 -17.88 -24.69
C GLU A 487 8.97 -19.04 -23.77
N VAL A 488 8.13 -19.38 -22.78
CA VAL A 488 8.33 -20.61 -22.00
C VAL A 488 8.29 -21.80 -22.97
N GLN A 489 9.47 -22.33 -23.30
CA GLN A 489 9.64 -23.47 -24.21
C GLN A 489 9.50 -24.78 -23.45
N GLY A 490 9.04 -25.82 -24.15
CA GLY A 490 8.64 -27.10 -23.56
C GLY A 490 9.67 -27.69 -22.60
N SER A 491 10.94 -27.85 -22.99
CA SER A 491 11.94 -28.51 -22.14
C SER A 491 12.19 -27.80 -20.79
N ASP A 492 12.24 -26.47 -20.78
CA ASP A 492 12.49 -25.67 -19.57
C ASP A 492 11.20 -25.48 -18.75
N GLY A 493 10.06 -25.37 -19.42
CA GLY A 493 8.74 -25.34 -18.80
C GLY A 493 8.41 -26.63 -18.05
N PHE A 494 8.75 -27.79 -18.64
CA PHE A 494 8.58 -29.10 -18.01
C PHE A 494 9.41 -29.26 -16.73
N ALA A 495 10.67 -28.82 -16.76
CA ALA A 495 11.57 -28.97 -15.61
C ALA A 495 11.20 -28.07 -14.42
N LYS A 496 10.52 -26.94 -14.66
CA LYS A 496 10.24 -25.91 -13.63
C LYS A 496 8.77 -25.59 -13.42
N LYS A 497 7.87 -26.41 -13.98
CA LYS A 497 6.40 -26.27 -13.83
C LYS A 497 5.96 -26.20 -12.38
N GLU A 498 6.49 -27.08 -11.52
CA GLU A 498 6.13 -27.08 -10.09
C GLU A 498 6.59 -25.79 -9.39
N ASN A 499 7.80 -25.32 -9.67
CA ASN A 499 8.28 -24.04 -9.12
C ASN A 499 7.42 -22.85 -9.56
N LEU A 500 6.88 -22.87 -10.78
CA LEU A 500 5.99 -21.83 -11.27
C LEU A 500 4.62 -21.87 -10.58
N LYS A 501 4.05 -23.06 -10.36
CA LYS A 501 2.82 -23.23 -9.57
C LYS A 501 2.99 -22.72 -8.14
N ASP A 502 4.14 -23.03 -7.54
CA ASP A 502 4.49 -22.55 -6.21
C ASP A 502 4.60 -21.02 -6.21
N LEU A 503 5.28 -20.42 -7.19
CA LEU A 503 5.41 -18.95 -7.29
C LEU A 503 4.05 -18.24 -7.38
N ILE A 504 3.09 -18.81 -8.13
CA ILE A 504 1.75 -18.24 -8.29
C ILE A 504 0.97 -18.19 -6.97
N THR A 505 1.21 -19.14 -6.06
CA THR A 505 0.39 -19.33 -4.85
C THR A 505 1.12 -19.00 -3.54
N THR A 506 2.44 -18.90 -3.58
CA THR A 506 3.27 -18.65 -2.40
C THR A 506 3.06 -17.23 -1.88
N LYS A 507 2.77 -17.09 -0.59
CA LYS A 507 2.53 -15.78 0.06
C LYS A 507 3.80 -14.98 0.36
N THR A 508 4.97 -15.61 0.38
CA THR A 508 6.23 -14.98 0.76
C THR A 508 7.39 -15.44 -0.10
N LEU A 509 8.20 -14.51 -0.60
CA LEU A 509 9.40 -14.81 -1.40
C LEU A 509 10.66 -14.67 -0.56
N ASN A 510 11.55 -15.66 -0.65
CA ASN A 510 12.90 -15.54 -0.12
C ASN A 510 13.78 -14.87 -1.18
N ILE A 511 14.20 -13.64 -0.91
CA ILE A 511 15.05 -12.84 -1.78
C ILE A 511 16.51 -13.01 -1.39
N ASN A 512 17.34 -13.37 -2.36
CA ASN A 512 18.77 -13.48 -2.21
C ASN A 512 19.48 -12.51 -3.17
N GLU A 513 19.83 -11.33 -2.66
CA GLU A 513 20.62 -10.31 -3.36
C GLU A 513 22.13 -10.53 -3.12
N LYS A 514 22.96 -10.18 -4.10
CA LYS A 514 24.41 -10.22 -3.93
C LYS A 514 24.82 -9.27 -2.80
N ASN A 515 25.75 -9.72 -1.95
CA ASN A 515 26.33 -8.95 -0.84
C ASN A 515 25.35 -8.59 0.30
N LEU A 516 24.14 -9.14 0.30
CA LEU A 516 23.19 -9.05 1.41
C LEU A 516 22.86 -10.46 1.91
N LYS A 517 22.45 -10.55 3.18
CA LYS A 517 21.90 -11.80 3.70
C LYS A 517 20.53 -12.04 3.07
N PRO A 518 20.16 -13.29 2.75
CA PRO A 518 18.81 -13.59 2.31
C PRO A 518 17.75 -13.11 3.31
N TYR A 519 16.64 -12.61 2.80
CA TYR A 519 15.53 -12.11 3.60
C TYR A 519 14.20 -12.39 2.91
N THR A 520 13.11 -12.29 3.65
CA THR A 520 11.77 -12.64 3.17
C THR A 520 10.96 -11.37 2.88
N LEU A 521 10.30 -11.36 1.73
CA LEU A 521 9.32 -10.34 1.32
C LEU A 521 7.94 -10.98 1.16
N THR A 522 6.89 -10.19 1.34
CA THR A 522 5.54 -10.63 0.99
C THR A 522 5.36 -10.65 -0.53
N ASN A 523 4.68 -11.68 -1.05
CA ASN A 523 4.43 -11.85 -2.47
C ASN A 523 3.08 -11.24 -2.85
N TYR A 524 3.11 -10.25 -3.75
CA TYR A 524 1.92 -9.66 -4.37
C TYR A 524 1.94 -9.81 -5.90
N MET A 525 2.80 -10.69 -6.41
CA MET A 525 3.12 -10.77 -7.82
C MET A 525 2.03 -11.48 -8.61
N ARG A 526 1.71 -10.91 -9.77
CA ARG A 526 0.83 -11.49 -10.79
C ARG A 526 1.68 -12.02 -11.92
N VAL A 527 1.32 -13.19 -12.45
CA VAL A 527 2.09 -13.85 -13.49
C VAL A 527 1.31 -13.82 -14.80
N ILE A 528 1.91 -13.24 -15.85
CA ILE A 528 1.41 -13.29 -17.22
C ILE A 528 2.41 -14.05 -18.07
N ILE A 529 1.92 -15.04 -18.81
CA ILE A 529 2.73 -15.96 -19.61
C ILE A 529 2.33 -15.81 -21.07
N PHE A 530 3.30 -15.53 -21.93
CA PHE A 530 3.11 -15.49 -23.37
C PHE A 530 3.83 -16.67 -24.02
N SER A 531 3.08 -17.49 -24.75
CA SER A 531 3.65 -18.60 -25.51
C SER A 531 3.15 -18.64 -26.95
N ASN A 532 3.99 -19.21 -27.81
CA ASN A 532 3.74 -19.40 -29.23
C ASN A 532 3.41 -20.88 -29.56
N ASN A 533 3.70 -21.82 -28.65
CA ASN A 533 3.52 -23.26 -28.89
C ASN A 533 2.13 -23.76 -28.46
N LEU A 534 1.70 -24.88 -29.03
CA LEU A 534 0.39 -25.50 -28.73
C LEU A 534 0.31 -26.07 -27.31
N THR A 535 1.43 -26.51 -26.74
CA THR A 535 1.59 -27.14 -25.42
C THR A 535 2.70 -26.44 -24.60
N PRO A 536 2.49 -25.19 -24.13
CA PRO A 536 3.54 -24.42 -23.44
C PRO A 536 3.93 -25.02 -22.08
N ILE A 537 2.94 -25.58 -21.38
CA ILE A 537 3.00 -26.12 -20.04
C ILE A 537 1.92 -27.21 -20.01
N GLU A 538 2.25 -28.46 -19.66
CA GLU A 538 1.21 -29.44 -19.35
C GLU A 538 0.42 -28.89 -18.17
N ILE A 539 -0.85 -28.53 -18.36
CA ILE A 539 -1.71 -28.06 -17.27
C ILE A 539 -2.63 -29.23 -16.92
N PRO A 540 -2.53 -29.80 -15.70
CA PRO A 540 -3.41 -30.87 -15.26
C PRO A 540 -4.89 -30.50 -15.43
N HIS A 541 -5.73 -31.53 -15.61
CA HIS A 541 -7.17 -31.39 -15.86
C HIS A 541 -7.90 -30.52 -14.79
N ASP A 542 -7.39 -30.51 -13.56
CA ASP A 542 -7.94 -29.85 -12.37
C ASP A 542 -7.18 -28.57 -11.95
N ASP A 543 -6.21 -28.09 -12.74
CA ASP A 543 -5.39 -26.95 -12.31
C ASP A 543 -6.13 -25.61 -12.44
N ARG A 544 -6.50 -25.06 -11.29
CA ARG A 544 -7.18 -23.77 -11.14
C ARG A 544 -6.26 -22.54 -11.23
N ARG A 545 -4.94 -22.72 -11.33
CA ARG A 545 -3.96 -21.63 -11.26
C ARG A 545 -3.70 -20.92 -12.59
N TYR A 546 -4.29 -21.39 -13.69
CA TYR A 546 -4.06 -20.83 -15.03
C TYR A 546 -5.38 -20.49 -15.72
N CYS A 547 -5.51 -19.25 -16.18
CA CYS A 547 -6.55 -18.87 -17.13
C CYS A 547 -5.92 -18.74 -18.53
N VAL A 548 -6.38 -19.56 -19.47
CA VAL A 548 -5.74 -19.72 -20.79
C VAL A 548 -6.55 -19.00 -21.86
N PHE A 549 -5.90 -18.23 -22.71
CA PHE A 549 -6.52 -17.47 -23.80
C PHE A 549 -5.82 -17.77 -25.12
N LYS A 550 -6.59 -17.75 -26.20
CA LYS A 550 -6.08 -17.78 -27.58
C LYS A 550 -6.34 -16.41 -28.19
N SER A 551 -5.29 -15.73 -28.62
CA SER A 551 -5.46 -14.40 -29.22
C SER A 551 -5.96 -14.48 -30.65
N GLY A 552 -6.65 -13.42 -31.07
CA GLY A 552 -7.16 -13.29 -32.43
C GLY A 552 -6.08 -12.96 -33.47
N GLN A 553 -6.54 -12.64 -34.67
CA GLN A 553 -5.67 -12.38 -35.82
C GLN A 553 -4.96 -11.02 -35.73
N LYS A 554 -3.67 -11.01 -36.07
CA LYS A 554 -2.84 -9.79 -36.10
C LYS A 554 -3.50 -8.70 -36.95
N LYS A 555 -3.50 -7.46 -36.42
CA LYS A 555 -4.06 -6.29 -37.11
C LYS A 555 -3.03 -5.59 -38.02
N SER A 556 -3.49 -4.57 -38.74
CA SER A 556 -2.65 -3.79 -39.65
C SER A 556 -1.65 -2.90 -38.89
N ARG A 557 -0.56 -2.48 -39.54
CA ARG A 557 0.46 -1.60 -38.94
C ARG A 557 -0.12 -0.26 -38.38
N PRO A 558 -1.07 0.42 -39.03
CA PRO A 558 -1.69 1.63 -38.49
C PRO A 558 -2.36 1.45 -37.13
N TYR A 559 -2.98 0.28 -36.90
CA TYR A 559 -3.61 -0.04 -35.62
C TYR A 559 -2.59 0.01 -34.46
N TYR A 560 -1.46 -0.69 -34.63
CA TYR A 560 -0.41 -0.71 -33.62
C TYR A 560 0.30 0.64 -33.48
N LYS A 561 0.47 1.38 -34.58
CA LYS A 561 1.04 2.75 -34.54
C LYS A 561 0.19 3.67 -33.66
N ASN A 562 -1.14 3.54 -33.70
CA ASN A 562 -2.02 4.32 -32.85
C ASN A 562 -1.86 3.97 -31.36
N LEU A 563 -1.81 2.68 -31.04
CA LEU A 563 -1.61 2.24 -29.64
C LEU A 563 -0.23 2.65 -29.10
N VAL A 564 0.83 2.56 -29.90
CA VAL A 564 2.17 3.04 -29.49
C VAL A 564 2.17 4.56 -29.27
N LYS A 565 1.42 5.31 -30.08
CA LYS A 565 1.24 6.76 -29.85
C LYS A 565 0.57 7.01 -28.50
N LEU A 566 -0.52 6.30 -28.18
CA LEU A 566 -1.22 6.40 -26.90
C LEU A 566 -0.35 5.95 -25.72
N LEU A 567 0.52 4.96 -25.90
CA LEU A 567 1.46 4.50 -24.88
C LEU A 567 2.46 5.60 -24.45
N HIS A 568 2.70 6.59 -25.30
CA HIS A 568 3.65 7.68 -25.07
C HIS A 568 2.94 8.99 -24.68
N ASP A 569 1.63 8.94 -24.44
CA ASP A 569 0.79 10.06 -24.07
C ASP A 569 0.35 9.88 -22.61
N ASP A 570 0.80 10.77 -21.72
CA ASP A 570 0.57 10.62 -20.28
C ASP A 570 -0.92 10.71 -19.92
N ASP A 571 -1.70 11.58 -20.59
CA ASP A 571 -3.16 11.69 -20.38
C ASP A 571 -3.88 10.39 -20.80
N ALA A 572 -3.36 9.70 -21.82
CA ALA A 572 -3.89 8.39 -22.24
C ALA A 572 -3.61 7.30 -21.19
N ILE A 573 -2.40 7.26 -20.62
CA ILE A 573 -2.04 6.32 -19.55
C ILE A 573 -2.91 6.55 -18.31
N GLU A 574 -3.04 7.81 -17.88
CA GLU A 574 -3.86 8.19 -16.72
C GLU A 574 -5.33 7.86 -16.93
N SER A 575 -5.86 8.08 -18.14
CA SER A 575 -7.25 7.73 -18.47
C SER A 575 -7.52 6.23 -18.38
N ILE A 576 -6.57 5.39 -18.82
CA ILE A 576 -6.66 3.93 -18.69
C ILE A 576 -6.55 3.51 -17.22
N ALA A 577 -5.62 4.11 -16.46
CA ALA A 577 -5.47 3.84 -15.03
C ALA A 577 -6.75 4.19 -14.26
N ASN A 578 -7.33 5.37 -14.50
CA ASN A 578 -8.58 5.82 -13.88
C ASN A 578 -9.76 4.89 -14.22
N TYR A 579 -9.86 4.44 -15.48
CA TYR A 579 -10.86 3.44 -15.86
C TYR A 579 -10.69 2.15 -15.06
N LEU A 580 -9.46 1.62 -14.94
CA LEU A 580 -9.20 0.38 -14.20
C LEU A 580 -9.40 0.56 -12.68
N MET A 581 -9.08 1.72 -12.11
CA MET A 581 -9.27 2.03 -10.70
C MET A 581 -10.74 2.20 -10.30
N THR A 582 -11.61 2.56 -11.25
CA THR A 582 -13.05 2.77 -11.02
C THR A 582 -13.92 1.66 -11.61
N TYR A 583 -13.30 0.65 -12.22
CA TYR A 583 -14.00 -0.52 -12.75
C TYR A 583 -14.70 -1.28 -11.62
N ASP A 584 -15.97 -1.63 -11.83
CA ASP A 584 -16.76 -2.33 -10.83
C ASP A 584 -16.29 -3.78 -10.67
N LEU A 585 -15.93 -4.15 -9.45
CA LEU A 585 -15.45 -5.49 -9.09
C LEU A 585 -16.37 -6.19 -8.06
N ASN A 586 -17.57 -5.66 -7.78
CA ASN A 586 -18.45 -6.21 -6.75
C ASN A 586 -18.83 -7.68 -7.00
N ASP A 587 -19.07 -8.05 -8.26
CA ASP A 587 -19.41 -9.42 -8.67
C ASP A 587 -18.21 -10.17 -9.30
N PHE A 588 -16.99 -9.64 -9.17
CA PHE A 588 -15.79 -10.23 -9.77
C PHE A 588 -15.01 -11.09 -8.76
N ASP A 589 -15.04 -12.41 -8.92
CA ASP A 589 -14.11 -13.32 -8.23
C ASP A 589 -12.90 -13.62 -9.12
N ILE A 590 -11.72 -13.19 -8.67
CA ILE A 590 -10.47 -13.42 -9.38
C ILE A 590 -10.09 -14.90 -9.52
N LYS A 591 -10.67 -15.79 -8.72
CA LYS A 591 -10.46 -17.25 -8.80
C LYS A 591 -11.49 -17.93 -9.69
N GLU A 592 -12.58 -17.25 -10.04
CA GLU A 592 -13.60 -17.75 -10.96
C GLU A 592 -13.21 -17.48 -12.42
N ARG A 593 -12.26 -18.28 -12.92
CA ARG A 593 -11.76 -18.18 -14.29
C ARG A 593 -12.79 -18.67 -15.33
N PRO A 594 -12.94 -17.99 -16.48
CA PRO A 594 -13.79 -18.47 -17.57
C PRO A 594 -13.23 -19.77 -18.17
N GLU A 595 -14.13 -20.70 -18.52
CA GLU A 595 -13.75 -21.90 -19.25
C GLU A 595 -13.65 -21.61 -20.75
N THR A 596 -12.48 -21.16 -21.18
CA THR A 596 -12.25 -20.73 -22.57
C THR A 596 -12.12 -21.92 -23.51
N GLN A 597 -12.42 -21.71 -24.80
CA GLN A 597 -12.14 -22.72 -25.83
C GLN A 597 -10.65 -23.08 -25.87
N ALA A 598 -9.77 -22.10 -25.64
CA ALA A 598 -8.32 -22.34 -25.60
C ALA A 598 -7.91 -23.28 -24.47
N TYR A 599 -8.60 -23.21 -23.33
CA TYR A 599 -8.39 -24.11 -22.20
C TYR A 599 -8.90 -25.52 -22.51
N LYS A 600 -10.05 -25.66 -23.19
CA LYS A 600 -10.58 -26.94 -23.67
C LYS A 600 -9.66 -27.60 -24.71
N ASP A 601 -9.28 -26.87 -25.76
CA ASP A 601 -8.32 -27.32 -26.78
C ASP A 601 -7.01 -27.81 -26.16
N MET A 602 -6.55 -27.13 -25.10
CA MET A 602 -5.32 -27.49 -24.40
C MET A 602 -5.51 -28.72 -23.50
N LYS A 603 -6.68 -28.91 -22.88
CA LYS A 603 -7.01 -30.13 -22.15
C LYS A 603 -6.97 -31.33 -23.10
N GLU A 604 -7.65 -31.22 -24.25
CA GLU A 604 -7.68 -32.26 -25.29
C GLU A 604 -6.28 -32.57 -25.84
N ALA A 605 -5.47 -31.54 -26.11
CA ALA A 605 -4.10 -31.73 -26.61
C ALA A 605 -3.11 -32.32 -25.58
N ASN A 606 -3.44 -32.26 -24.27
CA ASN A 606 -2.63 -32.86 -23.19
C ASN A 606 -3.05 -34.30 -22.87
N VAL A 607 -4.04 -34.85 -23.57
CA VAL A 607 -4.44 -36.26 -23.44
C VAL A 607 -3.33 -37.13 -24.00
N HIS A 608 -2.80 -38.05 -23.19
CA HIS A 608 -1.71 -38.91 -23.64
C HIS A 608 -2.18 -39.80 -24.80
N PRO A 609 -1.46 -39.88 -25.94
CA PRO A 609 -1.92 -40.65 -27.11
C PRO A 609 -2.15 -42.15 -26.85
N LEU A 610 -1.62 -42.66 -25.74
CA LEU A 610 -1.94 -44.00 -25.24
C LEU A 610 -3.44 -44.20 -25.04
N TYR A 611 -4.19 -43.19 -24.57
CA TYR A 611 -5.63 -43.34 -24.32
C TYR A 611 -6.40 -43.47 -25.62
N GLN A 612 -6.05 -42.69 -26.64
CA GLN A 612 -6.60 -42.84 -27.98
C GLN A 612 -6.26 -44.20 -28.59
N TYR A 613 -4.99 -44.62 -28.51
CA TYR A 613 -4.59 -45.95 -28.92
C TYR A 613 -5.39 -47.05 -28.21
N LEU A 614 -5.54 -46.98 -26.89
CA LEU A 614 -6.30 -47.98 -26.14
C LEU A 614 -7.79 -47.96 -26.50
N TYR A 615 -8.36 -46.80 -26.78
CA TYR A 615 -9.74 -46.69 -27.24
C TYR A 615 -9.94 -47.33 -28.62
N GLU A 616 -9.13 -46.94 -29.62
CA GLU A 616 -9.22 -47.49 -30.98
C GLU A 616 -8.99 -49.02 -31.00
N GLU A 617 -8.07 -49.53 -30.18
CA GLU A 617 -7.71 -50.96 -30.18
C GLU A 617 -8.61 -51.83 -29.29
N ILE A 618 -9.02 -51.35 -28.11
CA ILE A 618 -9.76 -52.15 -27.12
C ILE A 618 -11.27 -51.91 -27.19
N VAL A 619 -11.70 -50.70 -27.54
CA VAL A 619 -13.12 -50.31 -27.58
C VAL A 619 -13.68 -50.39 -29.01
N GLU A 620 -12.99 -49.81 -30.00
CA GLU A 620 -13.42 -49.86 -31.40
C GLU A 620 -13.00 -51.14 -32.13
N GLU A 621 -12.15 -51.96 -31.51
CA GLU A 621 -11.59 -53.21 -32.06
C GLU A 621 -10.92 -53.04 -33.44
N LYS A 622 -10.42 -51.83 -33.76
CA LYS A 622 -10.07 -51.39 -35.12
C LYS A 622 -8.95 -52.20 -35.78
N TYR A 623 -7.99 -52.69 -35.00
CA TYR A 623 -6.85 -53.49 -35.48
C TYR A 623 -6.60 -54.73 -34.62
N MET A 624 -7.59 -55.21 -33.86
CA MET A 624 -7.42 -56.39 -32.98
C MET A 624 -6.99 -57.65 -33.74
N ASP A 625 -7.38 -57.79 -35.00
CA ASP A 625 -7.03 -58.94 -35.84
C ASP A 625 -5.52 -59.02 -36.19
N ASP A 626 -4.79 -57.91 -36.08
CA ASP A 626 -3.35 -57.82 -36.40
C ASP A 626 -2.43 -58.20 -35.22
N TRP A 627 -3.00 -58.48 -34.04
CA TRP A 627 -2.23 -58.79 -32.85
C TRP A 627 -1.94 -60.30 -32.80
N GLU A 628 -0.70 -60.73 -33.08
CA GLU A 628 -0.34 -62.15 -33.02
C GLU A 628 -0.32 -62.73 -31.58
N GLY A 629 -0.38 -61.86 -30.56
CA GLY A 629 -0.11 -62.22 -29.16
C GLY A 629 -1.24 -62.00 -28.15
N PHE A 630 -2.44 -61.59 -28.56
CA PHE A 630 -3.56 -61.39 -27.64
C PHE A 630 -4.37 -62.66 -27.37
N LYS A 631 -5.03 -62.71 -26.21
CA LYS A 631 -5.97 -63.78 -25.85
C LYS A 631 -7.21 -63.17 -25.24
N ILE A 632 -8.36 -63.77 -25.51
CA ILE A 632 -9.64 -63.39 -24.91
C ILE A 632 -10.05 -64.44 -23.90
N HIS A 633 -10.41 -64.03 -22.69
CA HIS A 633 -10.92 -64.93 -21.68
C HIS A 633 -12.29 -65.49 -22.08
N LYS A 634 -12.49 -66.81 -22.03
CA LYS A 634 -13.73 -67.45 -22.51
C LYS A 634 -14.98 -67.02 -21.73
N LYS A 635 -14.86 -66.70 -20.43
CA LYS A 635 -16.00 -66.38 -19.55
C LYS A 635 -16.20 -64.88 -19.33
N THR A 636 -15.13 -64.17 -18.97
CA THR A 636 -15.17 -62.74 -18.63
C THR A 636 -14.95 -61.85 -19.84
N LYS A 637 -14.55 -62.44 -20.97
CA LYS A 637 -14.26 -61.74 -22.23
C LYS A 637 -13.04 -60.79 -22.17
N ASP A 638 -12.42 -60.60 -21.02
CA ASP A 638 -11.20 -59.80 -20.86
C ASP A 638 -10.09 -60.13 -21.85
N ILE A 639 -9.33 -59.09 -22.21
CA ILE A 639 -8.27 -59.16 -23.21
C ILE A 639 -6.92 -59.21 -22.49
N TYR A 640 -6.10 -60.18 -22.87
CA TYR A 640 -4.76 -60.38 -22.35
C TYR A 640 -3.75 -60.10 -23.43
N ILE A 641 -2.86 -59.14 -23.19
CA ILE A 641 -1.82 -58.79 -24.16
C ILE A 641 -0.44 -58.87 -23.50
N LYS A 642 0.53 -59.49 -24.19
CA LYS A 642 1.92 -59.49 -23.74
C LYS A 642 2.49 -58.07 -23.73
N PRO A 643 3.32 -57.69 -22.73
CA PRO A 643 3.92 -56.36 -22.67
C PRO A 643 4.65 -55.92 -23.96
N ASN A 644 5.33 -56.84 -24.64
CA ASN A 644 6.07 -56.53 -25.86
C ASN A 644 5.17 -56.16 -27.04
N GLU A 645 3.97 -56.75 -27.11
CA GLU A 645 2.98 -56.44 -28.15
C GLU A 645 2.37 -55.07 -27.90
N VAL A 646 1.95 -54.78 -26.65
CA VAL A 646 1.44 -53.44 -26.28
C VAL A 646 2.45 -52.35 -26.64
N GLN A 647 3.74 -52.59 -26.38
CA GLN A 647 4.78 -51.65 -26.74
C GLN A 647 4.95 -51.49 -28.24
N SER A 648 5.04 -52.59 -28.99
CA SER A 648 5.29 -52.56 -30.44
C SER A 648 4.11 -51.93 -31.19
N CYS A 649 2.88 -52.29 -30.84
CA CYS A 649 1.67 -51.74 -31.43
C CYS A 649 1.49 -50.25 -31.07
N PHE A 650 1.74 -49.87 -29.81
CA PHE A 650 1.70 -48.44 -29.44
C PHE A 650 2.78 -47.63 -30.16
N LYS A 651 3.98 -48.20 -30.34
CA LYS A 651 5.03 -47.56 -31.14
C LYS A 651 4.58 -47.36 -32.59
N TYR A 652 3.97 -48.37 -33.20
CA TYR A 652 3.44 -48.29 -34.57
C TYR A 652 2.33 -47.22 -34.68
N PHE A 653 1.41 -47.16 -33.70
CA PHE A 653 0.41 -46.11 -33.62
C PHE A 653 1.05 -44.71 -33.59
N LEU A 654 2.07 -44.50 -32.75
CA LEU A 654 2.80 -43.23 -32.69
C LEU A 654 3.53 -42.90 -34.02
N GLU A 655 4.05 -43.89 -34.73
CA GLU A 655 4.67 -43.70 -36.05
C GLU A 655 3.64 -43.22 -37.09
N ASN A 656 2.44 -43.82 -37.10
CA ASN A 656 1.35 -43.42 -37.99
C ASN A 656 0.81 -42.01 -37.67
N GLN A 657 0.77 -41.63 -36.40
CA GLN A 657 0.36 -40.29 -35.95
C GLN A 657 1.48 -39.25 -36.04
N GLN A 658 2.68 -39.61 -36.54
CA GLN A 658 3.88 -38.75 -36.57
C GLN A 658 4.31 -38.22 -35.19
N GLN A 659 4.00 -38.95 -34.11
CA GLN A 659 4.27 -38.60 -32.70
C GLN A 659 5.45 -39.39 -32.11
N THR A 660 6.50 -39.64 -32.90
CA THR A 660 7.65 -40.51 -32.52
C THR A 660 8.51 -39.96 -31.37
N TYR A 661 8.31 -38.70 -30.97
CA TYR A 661 8.99 -38.07 -29.83
C TYR A 661 8.47 -38.55 -28.46
N ILE A 662 7.34 -39.25 -28.42
CA ILE A 662 6.72 -39.73 -27.17
C ILE A 662 7.43 -41.00 -26.68
N LYS A 663 7.84 -40.99 -25.41
CA LYS A 663 8.50 -42.14 -24.76
C LYS A 663 7.53 -43.31 -24.62
N HIS A 664 7.94 -44.46 -25.13
CA HIS A 664 7.15 -45.70 -25.14
C HIS A 664 7.98 -46.90 -24.69
N ASP A 665 9.00 -46.69 -23.85
CA ASP A 665 9.75 -47.80 -23.25
C ASP A 665 8.89 -48.58 -22.23
N TYR A 666 9.28 -49.82 -21.91
CA TYR A 666 8.54 -50.70 -20.98
C TYR A 666 8.24 -50.05 -19.62
N ARG A 667 9.16 -49.24 -19.09
CA ARG A 667 8.98 -48.64 -17.76
C ARG A 667 7.93 -47.54 -17.83
N THR A 668 7.99 -46.70 -18.86
CA THR A 668 7.01 -45.64 -19.11
C THR A 668 5.60 -46.22 -19.32
N LEU A 669 5.46 -47.20 -20.22
CA LEU A 669 4.16 -47.85 -20.49
C LEU A 669 3.57 -48.56 -19.27
N LYS A 670 4.42 -49.21 -18.46
CA LYS A 670 3.98 -49.85 -17.22
C LYS A 670 3.40 -48.85 -16.22
N LEU A 671 3.97 -47.65 -16.10
CA LEU A 671 3.47 -46.61 -15.20
C LEU A 671 2.14 -46.04 -15.70
N LEU A 672 2.05 -45.73 -16.99
CA LEU A 672 0.83 -45.19 -17.61
C LEU A 672 -0.35 -46.16 -17.53
N LEU A 673 -0.11 -47.45 -17.83
CA LEU A 673 -1.14 -48.49 -17.71
C LEU A 673 -1.54 -48.73 -16.24
N ALA A 674 -0.59 -48.68 -15.31
CA ALA A 674 -0.91 -48.80 -13.88
C ALA A 674 -1.77 -47.64 -13.36
N ASP A 675 -1.60 -46.43 -13.90
CA ASP A 675 -2.44 -45.26 -13.60
C ASP A 675 -3.89 -45.40 -14.11
N LEU A 676 -4.09 -46.24 -15.12
CA LEU A 676 -5.39 -46.72 -15.60
C LEU A 676 -5.90 -47.95 -14.82
N GLY A 677 -5.22 -48.40 -13.77
CA GLY A 677 -5.59 -49.62 -13.05
C GLY A 677 -5.33 -50.92 -13.82
N ILE A 678 -4.57 -50.87 -14.92
CA ILE A 678 -4.18 -52.02 -15.73
C ILE A 678 -2.83 -52.56 -15.23
N TYR A 679 -2.85 -53.77 -14.69
CA TYR A 679 -1.66 -54.39 -14.10
C TYR A 679 -1.20 -55.64 -14.85
N GLN A 680 0.10 -55.89 -14.79
CA GLN A 680 0.70 -57.12 -15.30
C GLN A 680 0.39 -58.31 -14.37
N LYS A 681 -0.04 -59.43 -14.92
CA LYS A 681 -0.23 -60.70 -14.21
C LYS A 681 0.45 -61.84 -14.95
N GLN A 682 1.07 -62.76 -14.21
CA GLN A 682 1.66 -63.96 -14.79
C GLN A 682 0.61 -65.05 -14.88
N MET A 683 0.45 -65.63 -16.07
CA MET A 683 -0.54 -66.67 -16.32
C MET A 683 0.04 -67.82 -17.13
N LYS A 684 -0.46 -69.03 -16.87
CA LYS A 684 -0.10 -70.24 -17.61
C LYS A 684 -1.32 -70.73 -18.37
N PHE A 685 -1.27 -70.69 -19.70
CA PHE A 685 -2.28 -71.30 -20.56
C PHE A 685 -1.97 -72.78 -20.80
N ALA A 686 -2.98 -73.59 -21.12
CA ALA A 686 -2.83 -75.04 -21.30
C ALA A 686 -1.71 -75.35 -22.32
N GLY A 687 -0.67 -76.06 -21.87
CA GLY A 687 0.49 -76.46 -22.68
C GLY A 687 1.65 -75.45 -22.78
N GLY A 688 1.57 -74.26 -22.17
CA GLY A 688 2.60 -73.22 -22.28
C GLY A 688 3.39 -72.91 -21.00
N SER A 689 4.49 -72.19 -21.12
CA SER A 689 5.25 -71.61 -19.99
C SER A 689 4.52 -70.41 -19.36
N PRO A 690 4.68 -70.17 -18.05
CA PRO A 690 4.13 -68.97 -17.39
C PRO A 690 4.61 -67.70 -18.10
N THR A 691 3.68 -66.92 -18.65
CA THR A 691 3.96 -65.70 -19.42
C THR A 691 3.22 -64.52 -18.79
N THR A 692 3.83 -63.35 -18.81
CA THR A 692 3.25 -62.11 -18.26
C THR A 692 2.34 -61.44 -19.29
N TYR A 693 1.16 -61.02 -18.87
CA TYR A 693 0.19 -60.29 -19.69
C TYR A 693 -0.32 -59.06 -18.93
N TYR A 694 -0.64 -57.99 -19.65
CA TYR A 694 -1.56 -56.95 -19.19
C TYR A 694 -3.00 -57.44 -19.32
N PHE A 695 -3.83 -57.00 -18.38
CA PHE A 695 -5.24 -57.34 -18.32
C PHE A 695 -6.08 -56.11 -18.67
N PHE A 696 -6.82 -56.18 -19.76
CA PHE A 696 -7.74 -55.14 -20.20
C PHE A 696 -9.17 -55.66 -20.06
N PRO A 697 -10.04 -54.98 -19.28
CA PRO A 697 -11.43 -55.38 -19.16
C PRO A 697 -12.13 -55.19 -20.51
N ARG A 698 -12.94 -56.18 -20.93
CA ARG A 698 -13.67 -56.11 -22.22
C ARG A 698 -15.05 -55.45 -22.12
N ASN A 699 -15.51 -55.07 -20.93
CA ASN A 699 -16.72 -54.26 -20.84
C ASN A 699 -16.42 -52.87 -21.43
N SER A 700 -16.80 -52.65 -22.69
CA SER A 700 -16.49 -51.43 -23.44
C SER A 700 -16.99 -50.18 -22.73
N ALA A 701 -18.16 -50.26 -22.08
CA ALA A 701 -18.72 -49.14 -21.32
C ALA A 701 -17.87 -48.77 -20.09
N ASP A 702 -17.42 -49.76 -19.30
CA ASP A 702 -16.59 -49.50 -18.11
C ASP A 702 -15.20 -49.00 -18.50
N PHE A 703 -14.62 -49.55 -19.59
CA PHE A 703 -13.29 -49.16 -20.05
C PHE A 703 -13.28 -47.77 -20.69
N GLU A 704 -14.32 -47.46 -21.48
CA GLU A 704 -14.54 -46.12 -22.00
C GLU A 704 -14.73 -45.10 -20.88
N GLU A 705 -15.49 -45.43 -19.82
CA GLU A 705 -15.64 -44.58 -18.64
C GLU A 705 -14.29 -44.38 -17.91
N MET A 706 -13.45 -45.41 -17.83
CA MET A 706 -12.09 -45.29 -17.28
C MET A 706 -11.20 -44.32 -18.08
N LEU A 707 -11.30 -44.34 -19.42
CA LEU A 707 -10.57 -43.41 -20.28
C LEU A 707 -11.14 -41.98 -20.17
N LYS A 708 -12.48 -41.83 -20.13
CA LYS A 708 -13.16 -40.54 -19.88
C LYS A 708 -12.76 -39.91 -18.55
N ASN A 709 -12.60 -40.70 -17.50
CA ASN A 709 -12.09 -40.24 -16.20
C ASN A 709 -10.65 -39.72 -16.24
N LYS A 710 -9.88 -40.02 -17.30
CA LYS A 710 -8.55 -39.45 -17.56
C LYS A 710 -8.57 -38.31 -18.57
N GLY A 711 -9.75 -37.80 -18.91
CA GLY A 711 -9.96 -36.68 -19.81
C GLY A 711 -9.90 -37.04 -21.29
N PHE A 712 -10.00 -38.33 -21.66
CA PHE A 712 -10.12 -38.75 -23.05
C PHE A 712 -11.60 -38.76 -23.48
N GLU A 713 -11.95 -37.97 -24.50
CA GLU A 713 -13.26 -38.04 -25.16
C GLU A 713 -13.09 -38.60 -26.58
N PRO A 714 -13.90 -39.62 -26.98
CA PRO A 714 -13.88 -40.12 -28.34
C PRO A 714 -14.27 -39.04 -29.34
N GLN A 715 -13.54 -38.91 -30.45
CA GLN A 715 -13.98 -38.06 -31.55
C GLN A 715 -15.17 -38.72 -32.24
N GLU A 716 -16.35 -38.08 -32.23
CA GLU A 716 -17.44 -38.47 -33.13
C GLU A 716 -16.95 -38.27 -34.57
N VAL A 717 -16.72 -39.37 -35.28
CA VAL A 717 -16.50 -39.32 -36.71
C VAL A 717 -17.86 -38.97 -37.34
N GLU A 718 -18.04 -37.71 -37.76
CA GLU A 718 -19.10 -37.39 -38.73
C GLU A 718 -18.86 -38.27 -39.96
N GLU A 719 -19.76 -39.23 -40.19
CA GLU A 719 -19.79 -40.01 -41.42
C GLU A 719 -19.91 -39.04 -42.61
N LEU A 720 -18.83 -38.92 -43.38
CA LEU A 720 -18.74 -38.15 -44.63
C LEU A 720 -19.54 -38.80 -45.76
#